data_AF-A0A1Y4D2I7-F1
#
_entry.id   AF-A0A1Y4D2I7-F1
#
_cell.length_a   1.000
_cell.length_b   1.000
_cell.length_c   1.000
_cell.angle_alpha   90.00
_cell.angle_beta   90.00
_cell.angle_gamma   90.00
#
_symmetry.space_group_name_H-M   'P 1'
#
loop_
_entity.id
_entity.type
_entity.pdbx_description
1 polymer ?
#
loop_
_entity_poly.entity_id
_entity_poly.type
_entity_poly.pdbx_seq_one_letter_code
_entity_poly.pdbx_strand_id
1 'polypeptide(L)'
;MYFDRSDNDILQLVNRVLRASSTADLLANPDLHPHGIKELVDTPAARMAYAVVNLLHNLETTRSQAKDRLLGLRVLYDEVINSAHTTLRRNTARVLMQIMKGMVRAYGNEEQQLKLAHDFRAAAQGTPRVIRRLLRRYHLPEMPEEWNQMAFDDHVYDMSTKGRKSPTHLIMDAWIKGLRHLTVVYDNCVDLEAVSEVLAAGAIVGITVRIGIEFRVPFRNRFVTFVWIPRGFLSDRDFLDFLSSSKMAKITAEGRNVVSFTRDQVLKDLHIWNETLRPDYARCYGLVIPPVGEDDFLNYLGRGHANKERLAEYLNTLLSPQVEERLEELSLKSPRTEEEDQQLALLKKVCSDTIQTEWLSCAMHEELPRIELPRDLKRLPKLMTLSPRELVRELHTISSCRIVLCTSGLSVEDVLELLWDCKGAITHLELFSMRAFVSGKQDNVHEIGELRFALNSGQAPRLKQMIRQMIRSMREAGDERRAEKFEKILIGVPVLWERYRNLPLKSRIGTGSGNRSRAFGMGFVVTDTLPRRSARYLEEIEAGKPRVPIRAEVEKHTIFREPENLGPMDVLLQSMHGLPLCANLGLERTDIWASPVGTMRESRAGNIVNLLGPITPSPLEEKKEEGTSPGRFYLNNGLVNIMKVLVGFIPAFWSFMYTQEWWFLACFGAFIWFGITGVRNVVQMVLAAKGLSRNNLLHWRDHVSLNRLCDSLMYTGISVFLLEFLMRDLLFERTLGISVMDNPMLIFAALNVVNGFYIFAHNIYRGFPRAAAVGNLFRAILAIPVAALYNSVFAQILILCGVTDIAFYLAPLASVISKCASDSVAALIEGLADSRVNIRMRRTDYANKLRSVFDTYTMLELLFPKEDVFFSLARPGGLKGRGGTEARRLELTFIVNALDMMYIWYYQPRAQEALRMTIRSLTGADRMVVLLSQLVLLREREVSQLMVDGLVGRDFARPLAFYLSKRKAYLRDMVQLCRPAKVTDPETAASVAEVESLLQQEN
;
A
#
# COMPACT_ATOMS: atom_id res chain seq x y z
N MET A 1 -26.66 -20.94 -1.36
CA MET A 1 -27.10 -19.83 -0.47
C MET A 1 -25.96 -18.84 -0.25
N TYR A 2 -24.78 -19.33 0.10
CA TYR A 2 -23.56 -18.54 0.27
C TYR A 2 -22.70 -18.58 -1.00
N PHE A 3 -21.90 -17.53 -1.22
CA PHE A 3 -20.98 -17.32 -2.34
C PHE A 3 -21.64 -17.19 -3.74
N ASP A 4 -20.96 -16.46 -4.62
CA ASP A 4 -21.37 -16.28 -6.01
C ASP A 4 -20.64 -17.26 -6.94
N ARG A 5 -21.18 -17.50 -8.15
CA ARG A 5 -20.47 -18.29 -9.19
C ARG A 5 -19.09 -17.70 -9.49
N SER A 6 -19.01 -16.37 -9.55
CA SER A 6 -17.76 -15.64 -9.74
C SER A 6 -16.71 -15.90 -8.64
N ASP A 7 -17.14 -16.19 -7.41
CA ASP A 7 -16.21 -16.49 -6.31
C ASP A 7 -15.55 -17.85 -6.55
N ASN A 8 -16.32 -18.83 -7.06
CA ASN A 8 -15.82 -20.13 -7.49
C ASN A 8 -14.91 -20.02 -8.72
N ASP A 9 -15.27 -19.16 -9.68
CA ASP A 9 -14.44 -18.93 -10.88
C ASP A 9 -13.07 -18.35 -10.49
N ILE A 10 -13.03 -17.38 -9.56
CA ILE A 10 -11.79 -16.82 -9.01
C ILE A 10 -10.99 -17.91 -8.31
N LEU A 11 -11.63 -18.76 -7.49
CA LEU A 11 -10.96 -19.84 -6.79
C LEU A 11 -10.35 -20.87 -7.75
N GLN A 12 -11.13 -21.35 -8.72
CA GLN A 12 -10.65 -22.30 -9.72
C GLN A 12 -9.47 -21.74 -10.50
N LEU A 13 -9.53 -20.44 -10.83
CA LEU A 13 -8.45 -19.74 -11.49
C LEU A 13 -7.20 -19.70 -10.61
N VAL A 14 -7.30 -19.25 -9.36
CA VAL A 14 -6.18 -19.18 -8.42
C VAL A 14 -5.58 -20.57 -8.20
N ASN A 15 -6.41 -21.59 -7.96
CA ASN A 15 -5.94 -22.97 -7.77
C ASN A 15 -5.33 -23.56 -9.04
N ARG A 16 -5.79 -23.17 -10.24
CA ARG A 16 -5.13 -23.51 -11.50
C ARG A 16 -3.73 -22.89 -11.58
N VAL A 17 -3.58 -21.63 -11.17
CA VAL A 17 -2.26 -20.97 -11.13
C VAL A 17 -1.34 -21.65 -10.12
N LEU A 18 -1.84 -21.99 -8.93
CA LEU A 18 -1.07 -22.66 -7.88
C LEU A 18 -0.61 -24.07 -8.27
N ARG A 19 -1.37 -24.77 -9.13
CA ARG A 19 -1.00 -26.09 -9.65
C ARG A 19 -0.02 -26.04 -10.83
N ALA A 20 0.13 -24.88 -11.49
CA ALA A 20 0.99 -24.75 -12.66
C ALA A 20 2.47 -24.77 -12.24
N SER A 21 3.25 -25.67 -12.85
CA SER A 21 4.68 -25.86 -12.55
C SER A 21 5.57 -24.75 -13.14
N SER A 22 5.11 -24.08 -14.21
CA SER A 22 5.74 -22.90 -14.79
C SER A 22 4.71 -21.78 -15.00
N THR A 23 4.92 -20.63 -14.36
CA THR A 23 4.09 -19.42 -14.48
C THR A 23 4.54 -18.49 -15.61
N ALA A 24 5.75 -18.71 -16.17
CA ALA A 24 6.35 -17.87 -17.19
C ALA A 24 5.54 -17.83 -18.50
N ASP A 25 4.97 -18.97 -18.93
CA ASP A 25 4.20 -19.08 -20.19
C ASP A 25 2.75 -18.56 -20.09
N LEU A 26 2.35 -18.07 -18.91
CA LEU A 26 0.99 -17.59 -18.63
C LEU A 26 0.94 -16.07 -18.45
N LEU A 27 2.08 -15.40 -18.36
CA LEU A 27 2.16 -13.97 -18.11
C LEU A 27 2.33 -13.20 -19.42
N ALA A 28 1.38 -12.32 -19.71
CA ALA A 28 1.57 -11.27 -20.71
C ALA A 28 2.79 -10.41 -20.35
N ASN A 29 3.37 -9.74 -21.36
CA ASN A 29 4.54 -8.90 -21.19
C ASN A 29 4.35 -7.91 -20.01
N PRO A 30 5.28 -7.88 -19.04
CA PRO A 30 5.25 -6.99 -17.88
C PRO A 30 5.05 -5.51 -18.18
N ASP A 31 5.50 -5.03 -19.35
CA ASP A 31 5.43 -3.63 -19.74
C ASP A 31 3.99 -3.21 -20.18
N LEU A 32 3.10 -4.19 -20.39
CA LEU A 32 1.69 -3.95 -20.72
C LEU A 32 0.91 -3.36 -19.55
N HIS A 33 0.21 -2.27 -19.83
CA HIS A 33 -0.57 -1.54 -18.85
C HIS A 33 -1.71 -2.40 -18.28
N PRO A 34 -2.00 -2.34 -16.95
CA PRO A 34 -3.17 -2.97 -16.31
C PRO A 34 -4.50 -2.73 -17.03
N HIS A 35 -4.72 -1.50 -17.49
CA HIS A 35 -5.89 -1.09 -18.28
C HIS A 35 -5.67 -1.12 -19.81
N GLY A 36 -4.61 -1.80 -20.25
CA GLY A 36 -4.18 -1.89 -21.64
C GLY A 36 -4.72 -3.14 -22.34
N ILE A 37 -4.10 -3.51 -23.46
CA ILE A 37 -4.61 -4.54 -24.37
C ILE A 37 -4.76 -5.93 -23.71
N LYS A 38 -4.04 -6.18 -22.61
CA LYS A 38 -4.15 -7.43 -21.82
C LYS A 38 -5.50 -7.66 -21.16
N GLU A 39 -6.37 -6.65 -21.07
CA GLU A 39 -7.77 -6.82 -20.64
C GLU A 39 -8.62 -7.66 -21.60
N LEU A 40 -8.20 -7.81 -22.87
CA LEU A 40 -8.89 -8.67 -23.83
C LEU A 40 -8.65 -10.17 -23.60
N VAL A 41 -7.61 -10.50 -22.82
CA VAL A 41 -7.13 -11.86 -22.55
C VAL A 41 -7.65 -12.32 -21.20
N ASP A 42 -7.32 -11.56 -20.15
CA ASP A 42 -7.55 -11.99 -18.78
C ASP A 42 -8.35 -10.96 -17.96
N THR A 43 -9.11 -11.44 -16.99
CA THR A 43 -9.79 -10.58 -16.01
C THR A 43 -8.78 -9.95 -15.03
N PRO A 44 -9.07 -8.78 -14.44
CA PRO A 44 -8.17 -8.17 -13.45
C PRO A 44 -7.86 -9.08 -12.25
N ALA A 45 -8.84 -9.89 -11.81
CA ALA A 45 -8.66 -10.87 -10.75
C ALA A 45 -7.65 -11.95 -11.12
N ALA A 46 -7.71 -12.44 -12.36
CA ALA A 46 -6.77 -13.40 -12.93
C ALA A 46 -5.34 -12.85 -12.86
N ARG A 47 -5.13 -11.65 -13.42
CA ARG A 47 -3.82 -11.04 -13.55
C ARG A 47 -3.17 -10.76 -12.20
N MET A 48 -3.95 -10.33 -11.21
CA MET A 48 -3.46 -10.20 -9.84
C MET A 48 -3.07 -11.53 -9.22
N ALA A 49 -3.88 -12.57 -9.41
CA ALA A 49 -3.56 -13.92 -8.93
C ALA A 49 -2.26 -14.43 -9.57
N TYR A 50 -2.13 -14.28 -10.89
CA TYR A 50 -0.90 -14.60 -11.61
C TYR A 50 0.31 -13.84 -11.08
N ALA A 51 0.19 -12.52 -10.89
CA ALA A 51 1.28 -11.69 -10.39
C ALA A 51 1.70 -12.05 -8.96
N VAL A 52 0.74 -12.32 -8.06
CA VAL A 52 1.04 -12.73 -6.68
C VAL A 52 1.63 -14.13 -6.63
N VAL A 53 1.04 -15.11 -7.32
CA VAL A 53 1.57 -16.48 -7.32
C VAL A 53 2.97 -16.51 -7.92
N ASN A 54 3.19 -15.82 -9.04
CA ASN A 54 4.52 -15.71 -9.64
C ASN A 54 5.52 -15.05 -8.68
N LEU A 55 5.13 -13.95 -8.02
CA LEU A 55 5.99 -13.32 -7.03
C LEU A 55 6.27 -14.26 -5.85
N LEU A 56 5.25 -14.85 -5.22
CA LEU A 56 5.43 -15.75 -4.07
C LEU A 56 6.28 -16.97 -4.43
N HIS A 57 6.05 -17.58 -5.59
CA HIS A 57 6.88 -18.68 -6.08
C HIS A 57 8.34 -18.25 -6.26
N ASN A 58 8.59 -17.07 -6.84
CA ASN A 58 9.93 -16.50 -6.96
C ASN A 58 10.54 -16.08 -5.61
N LEU A 59 9.72 -15.80 -4.60
CA LEU A 59 10.17 -15.48 -3.24
C LEU A 59 10.49 -16.74 -2.42
N GLU A 60 9.80 -17.85 -2.67
CA GLU A 60 9.98 -19.15 -1.99
C GLU A 60 11.13 -19.96 -2.60
N THR A 61 11.37 -19.81 -3.91
CA THR A 61 12.43 -20.56 -4.59
C THR A 61 13.79 -19.93 -4.32
N THR A 62 14.62 -20.54 -3.48
CA THR A 62 15.98 -20.09 -3.13
C THR A 62 16.90 -19.89 -4.34
N ARG A 63 16.57 -20.51 -5.49
CA ARG A 63 17.31 -20.41 -6.76
C ARG A 63 16.83 -19.29 -7.70
N SER A 64 15.71 -18.63 -7.41
CA SER A 64 15.19 -17.55 -8.26
C SER A 64 16.19 -16.38 -8.28
N GLN A 65 16.40 -15.77 -9.44
CA GLN A 65 17.29 -14.61 -9.55
C GLN A 65 16.60 -13.36 -8.98
N ALA A 66 17.37 -12.43 -8.39
CA ALA A 66 16.84 -11.16 -7.88
C ALA A 66 16.03 -10.39 -8.94
N LYS A 67 16.43 -10.50 -10.21
CA LYS A 67 15.75 -9.89 -11.36
C LYS A 67 14.31 -10.38 -11.51
N ASP A 68 14.04 -11.67 -11.36
CA ASP A 68 12.70 -12.25 -11.52
C ASP A 68 11.77 -11.85 -10.37
N ARG A 69 12.32 -11.78 -9.14
CA ARG A 69 11.60 -11.26 -7.97
C ARG A 69 11.21 -9.80 -8.16
N LEU A 70 12.15 -8.95 -8.59
CA LEU A 70 11.89 -7.53 -8.84
C LEU A 70 10.86 -7.31 -9.96
N LEU A 71 10.95 -8.11 -11.02
CA LEU A 71 9.98 -8.07 -12.12
C LEU A 71 8.59 -8.47 -11.62
N GLY A 72 8.49 -9.56 -10.85
CA GLY A 72 7.24 -9.98 -10.22
C GLY A 72 6.64 -8.92 -9.29
N LEU A 73 7.47 -8.26 -8.49
CA LEU A 73 7.04 -7.18 -7.59
C LEU A 73 6.51 -5.98 -8.38
N ARG A 74 7.19 -5.59 -9.47
CA ARG A 74 6.74 -4.49 -10.34
C ARG A 74 5.38 -4.79 -10.97
N VAL A 75 5.24 -5.95 -11.61
CA VAL A 75 3.98 -6.38 -12.24
C VAL A 75 2.85 -6.40 -11.22
N LEU A 76 3.10 -6.96 -10.03
CA LEU A 76 2.11 -7.00 -8.97
C LEU A 76 1.72 -5.60 -8.49
N TYR A 77 2.71 -4.75 -8.22
CA TYR A 77 2.48 -3.39 -7.73
C TYR A 77 1.66 -2.60 -8.74
N ASP A 78 2.03 -2.64 -10.01
CA ASP A 78 1.33 -1.93 -11.08
C ASP A 78 -0.10 -2.44 -11.25
N GLU A 79 -0.32 -3.76 -11.23
CA GLU A 79 -1.67 -4.32 -11.37
C GLU A 79 -2.58 -3.88 -10.23
N VAL A 80 -2.10 -3.99 -8.99
CA VAL A 80 -2.90 -3.71 -7.79
C VAL A 80 -3.13 -2.21 -7.59
N ILE A 81 -2.13 -1.38 -7.89
CA ILE A 81 -2.28 0.08 -7.79
C ILE A 81 -3.20 0.61 -8.88
N ASN A 82 -3.13 0.09 -10.11
CA ASN A 82 -3.97 0.61 -11.19
C ASN A 82 -5.40 0.05 -11.16
N SER A 83 -5.64 -1.16 -10.64
CA SER A 83 -6.98 -1.77 -10.59
C SER A 83 -7.99 -1.06 -9.67
N ALA A 84 -7.52 -0.30 -8.69
CA ALA A 84 -8.40 0.27 -7.67
C ALA A 84 -9.10 1.55 -8.18
N HIS A 85 -10.32 1.42 -8.70
CA HIS A 85 -11.13 2.51 -9.25
C HIS A 85 -11.77 3.44 -8.20
N THR A 86 -11.07 3.72 -7.08
CA THR A 86 -11.74 4.28 -5.89
C THR A 86 -10.98 5.41 -5.23
N THR A 87 -11.69 6.12 -4.35
CA THR A 87 -11.11 7.20 -3.54
C THR A 87 -10.10 6.69 -2.51
N LEU A 88 -10.08 5.38 -2.23
CA LEU A 88 -9.14 4.73 -1.31
C LEU A 88 -8.16 3.82 -2.07
N ARG A 89 -7.64 4.28 -3.21
CA ARG A 89 -6.83 3.51 -4.15
C ARG A 89 -5.69 2.74 -3.48
N ARG A 90 -4.86 3.42 -2.68
CA ARG A 90 -3.68 2.82 -2.03
C ARG A 90 -4.10 1.86 -0.93
N ASN A 91 -5.13 2.18 -0.15
CA ASN A 91 -5.64 1.28 0.87
C ASN A 91 -6.34 0.03 0.29
N THR A 92 -7.09 0.17 -0.81
CA THR A 92 -7.66 -0.96 -1.55
C THR A 92 -6.56 -1.89 -2.03
N ALA A 93 -5.49 -1.33 -2.60
CA ALA A 93 -4.34 -2.08 -3.07
C ALA A 93 -3.69 -2.93 -1.95
N ARG A 94 -3.49 -2.34 -0.76
CA ARG A 94 -2.96 -3.05 0.43
C ARG A 94 -3.86 -4.23 0.85
N VAL A 95 -5.18 -4.02 0.84
CA VAL A 95 -6.16 -5.05 1.20
C VAL A 95 -6.14 -6.19 0.19
N LEU A 96 -6.13 -5.89 -1.13
CA LEU A 96 -6.08 -6.90 -2.18
C LEU A 96 -4.85 -7.80 -2.07
N MET A 97 -3.67 -7.21 -1.84
CA MET A 97 -2.45 -8.01 -1.62
C MET A 97 -2.51 -8.87 -0.37
N GLN A 98 -3.05 -8.34 0.74
CA GLN A 98 -3.19 -9.10 1.97
C GLN A 98 -4.15 -10.30 1.80
N ILE A 99 -5.26 -10.11 1.09
CA ILE A 99 -6.22 -11.19 0.80
C ILE A 99 -5.58 -12.25 -0.11
N MET A 100 -4.89 -11.83 -1.17
CA MET A 100 -4.25 -12.77 -2.11
C MET A 100 -3.15 -13.58 -1.43
N LYS A 101 -2.32 -12.96 -0.58
CA LYS A 101 -1.37 -13.67 0.29
C LYS A 101 -2.06 -14.68 1.20
N GLY A 102 -3.24 -14.33 1.72
CA GLY A 102 -4.10 -15.25 2.48
C GLY A 102 -4.60 -16.42 1.64
N MET A 103 -5.03 -16.19 0.39
CA MET A 103 -5.57 -17.24 -0.49
C MET A 103 -4.51 -18.29 -0.83
N VAL A 104 -3.28 -17.86 -1.04
CA VAL A 104 -2.14 -18.78 -1.28
C VAL A 104 -1.81 -19.58 -0.04
N ARG A 105 -1.81 -18.95 1.15
CA ARG A 105 -1.56 -19.65 2.42
C ARG A 105 -2.64 -20.65 2.81
N ALA A 106 -3.90 -20.37 2.47
CA ALA A 106 -5.04 -21.23 2.74
C ALA A 106 -5.21 -22.35 1.69
N TYR A 107 -4.23 -22.57 0.81
CA TYR A 107 -4.29 -23.62 -0.19
C TYR A 107 -4.52 -24.99 0.45
N GLY A 108 -5.52 -25.72 -0.04
CA GLY A 108 -5.99 -26.98 0.56
C GLY A 108 -7.22 -26.83 1.47
N ASN A 109 -7.55 -25.62 1.93
CA ASN A 109 -8.80 -25.33 2.67
C ASN A 109 -9.78 -24.56 1.79
N GLU A 110 -10.65 -25.29 1.07
CA GLU A 110 -11.57 -24.73 0.08
C GLU A 110 -12.53 -23.68 0.67
N GLU A 111 -13.09 -23.93 1.85
CA GLU A 111 -14.03 -22.99 2.49
C GLU A 111 -13.35 -21.65 2.81
N GLN A 112 -12.14 -21.69 3.37
CA GLN A 112 -11.39 -20.49 3.69
C GLN A 112 -10.95 -19.74 2.43
N GLN A 113 -10.54 -20.45 1.37
CA GLN A 113 -10.22 -19.83 0.09
C GLN A 113 -11.45 -19.19 -0.57
N LEU A 114 -12.64 -19.79 -0.46
CA LEU A 114 -13.90 -19.19 -0.95
C LEU A 114 -14.27 -17.91 -0.20
N LYS A 115 -14.10 -17.88 1.14
CA LYS A 115 -14.28 -16.65 1.95
C LYS A 115 -13.35 -15.54 1.46
N LEU A 116 -12.09 -15.86 1.22
CA LEU A 116 -11.09 -14.91 0.74
C LEU A 116 -11.34 -14.46 -0.71
N ALA A 117 -11.80 -15.34 -1.60
CA ALA A 117 -12.18 -15.00 -2.97
C ALA A 117 -13.36 -14.01 -2.99
N HIS A 118 -14.35 -14.24 -2.10
CA HIS A 118 -15.46 -13.31 -1.91
C HIS A 118 -14.98 -11.93 -1.41
N ASP A 119 -14.12 -11.90 -0.39
CA ASP A 119 -13.54 -10.67 0.12
C ASP A 119 -12.69 -9.94 -0.94
N PHE A 120 -11.95 -10.68 -1.76
CA PHE A 120 -11.17 -10.13 -2.87
C PHE A 120 -12.06 -9.41 -3.87
N ARG A 121 -13.14 -10.04 -4.31
CA ARG A 121 -14.10 -9.41 -5.23
C ARG A 121 -14.78 -8.19 -4.61
N ALA A 122 -15.14 -8.27 -3.34
CA ALA A 122 -15.72 -7.13 -2.62
C ALA A 122 -14.71 -5.97 -2.48
N ALA A 123 -13.42 -6.27 -2.27
CA ALA A 123 -12.35 -5.28 -2.23
C ALA A 123 -12.04 -4.68 -3.60
N ALA A 124 -12.13 -5.45 -4.69
CA ALA A 124 -11.87 -4.97 -6.05
C ALA A 124 -12.87 -3.89 -6.50
N GLN A 125 -14.11 -3.91 -5.98
CA GLN A 125 -15.07 -2.81 -6.16
C GLN A 125 -14.62 -1.51 -5.47
N GLY A 126 -13.73 -1.63 -4.47
CA GLY A 126 -13.09 -0.58 -3.70
C GLY A 126 -14.02 0.37 -2.93
N THR A 127 -15.26 -0.06 -2.67
CA THR A 127 -16.22 0.68 -1.84
C THR A 127 -15.56 1.05 -0.50
N PRO A 128 -15.45 2.34 -0.13
CA PRO A 128 -14.61 2.77 0.99
C PRO A 128 -14.89 2.09 2.33
N ARG A 129 -16.11 1.59 2.52
CA ARG A 129 -16.55 0.93 3.75
C ARG A 129 -16.17 -0.54 3.82
N VAL A 130 -16.30 -1.23 2.70
CA VAL A 130 -15.82 -2.60 2.56
C VAL A 130 -14.31 -2.60 2.80
N ILE A 131 -13.59 -1.66 2.18
CA ILE A 131 -12.14 -1.50 2.37
C ILE A 131 -11.79 -1.22 3.83
N ARG A 132 -12.45 -0.26 4.50
CA ARG A 132 -12.21 0.02 5.93
C ARG A 132 -12.49 -1.17 6.84
N ARG A 133 -13.56 -1.92 6.56
CA ARG A 133 -13.90 -3.15 7.30
C ARG A 133 -12.81 -4.20 7.12
N LEU A 134 -12.35 -4.42 5.89
CA LEU A 134 -11.29 -5.38 5.57
C LEU A 134 -9.94 -4.95 6.15
N LEU A 135 -9.59 -3.66 6.08
CA LEU A 135 -8.44 -3.09 6.79
C LEU A 135 -8.45 -3.44 8.27
N ARG A 136 -9.59 -3.21 8.97
CA ARG A 136 -9.74 -3.58 10.38
C ARG A 136 -9.64 -5.09 10.61
N ARG A 137 -10.25 -5.91 9.76
CA ARG A 137 -10.20 -7.37 9.84
C ARG A 137 -8.77 -7.91 9.72
N TYR A 138 -7.95 -7.28 8.89
CA TYR A 138 -6.55 -7.67 8.68
C TYR A 138 -5.57 -6.85 9.54
N HIS A 139 -6.05 -6.12 10.55
CA HIS A 139 -5.23 -5.29 11.44
C HIS A 139 -4.33 -4.28 10.71
N LEU A 140 -4.79 -3.76 9.58
CA LEU A 140 -4.11 -2.72 8.81
C LEU A 140 -4.75 -1.35 9.11
N PRO A 141 -4.00 -0.36 9.62
CA PRO A 141 -4.53 0.99 9.79
C PRO A 141 -4.80 1.66 8.43
N GLU A 142 -5.84 2.50 8.36
CA GLU A 142 -6.15 3.31 7.17
C GLU A 142 -5.08 4.40 7.02
N MET A 143 -4.28 4.33 5.96
CA MET A 143 -3.28 5.35 5.64
C MET A 143 -3.91 6.51 4.87
N PRO A 144 -3.38 7.74 4.95
CA PRO A 144 -3.84 8.81 4.09
C PRO A 144 -3.54 8.49 2.62
N GLU A 145 -4.50 8.79 1.74
CA GLU A 145 -4.35 8.51 0.29
C GLU A 145 -3.35 9.44 -0.38
N GLU A 146 -3.03 10.59 0.21
CA GLU A 146 -1.89 11.45 -0.18
C GLU A 146 -0.55 10.74 0.05
N TRP A 147 -0.52 9.72 0.92
CA TRP A 147 0.65 8.94 1.30
C TRP A 147 1.76 9.80 1.90
N ASN A 148 1.35 10.72 2.77
CA ASN A 148 2.21 11.68 3.46
C ASN A 148 2.43 11.34 4.95
N GLN A 149 1.92 10.20 5.45
CA GLN A 149 2.07 9.77 6.84
C GLN A 149 3.54 9.57 7.25
N MET A 150 3.82 9.69 8.54
CA MET A 150 5.11 9.30 9.10
C MET A 150 5.04 7.85 9.59
N ALA A 151 5.39 6.94 8.69
CA ALA A 151 5.48 5.51 8.97
C ALA A 151 6.86 5.00 8.59
N PHE A 152 7.59 4.42 9.55
CA PHE A 152 9.00 4.08 9.38
C PHE A 152 9.44 2.87 10.23
N ASP A 153 10.59 2.30 9.89
CA ASP A 153 11.35 1.41 10.75
C ASP A 153 12.84 1.67 10.53
N ASP A 154 13.55 2.10 11.57
CA ASP A 154 14.96 2.49 11.46
C ASP A 154 15.95 1.35 11.70
N HIS A 155 15.48 0.14 11.99
CA HIS A 155 16.36 -1.01 12.21
C HIS A 155 15.66 -2.33 11.88
N VAL A 156 15.88 -2.85 10.68
CA VAL A 156 15.32 -4.13 10.20
C VAL A 156 16.38 -4.95 9.49
N TYR A 157 16.27 -6.27 9.57
CA TYR A 157 17.15 -7.21 8.86
C TYR A 157 16.40 -7.93 7.74
N ASP A 158 17.11 -8.25 6.66
CA ASP A 158 16.65 -9.17 5.62
C ASP A 158 17.31 -10.56 5.77
N MET A 159 16.94 -11.50 4.90
CA MET A 159 17.44 -12.88 4.92
C MET A 159 18.96 -13.01 4.75
N SER A 160 19.64 -11.98 4.25
CA SER A 160 21.10 -12.01 4.09
C SER A 160 21.82 -12.01 5.44
N THR A 161 21.16 -11.54 6.51
CA THR A 161 21.75 -11.47 7.86
C THR A 161 20.89 -12.19 8.91
N LYS A 162 20.10 -11.46 9.72
CA LYS A 162 19.27 -12.01 10.80
C LYS A 162 17.79 -12.13 10.42
N GLY A 163 17.39 -11.61 9.26
CA GLY A 163 16.00 -11.63 8.80
C GLY A 163 15.60 -12.97 8.19
N ARG A 164 14.32 -13.07 7.82
CA ARG A 164 13.70 -14.31 7.26
C ARG A 164 13.13 -14.12 5.87
N LYS A 165 13.12 -12.89 5.39
CA LYS A 165 12.47 -12.50 4.14
C LYS A 165 13.54 -11.99 3.21
N SER A 166 13.46 -12.40 1.94
CA SER A 166 14.31 -11.81 0.91
C SER A 166 14.11 -10.28 0.86
N PRO A 167 15.09 -9.53 0.34
CA PRO A 167 14.97 -8.10 0.06
C PRO A 167 13.62 -7.68 -0.51
N THR A 168 13.19 -8.33 -1.60
CA THR A 168 11.92 -8.02 -2.28
C THR A 168 10.70 -8.29 -1.38
N HIS A 169 10.68 -9.42 -0.65
CA HIS A 169 9.57 -9.75 0.24
C HIS A 169 9.49 -8.78 1.42
N LEU A 170 10.64 -8.39 1.98
CA LEU A 170 10.69 -7.41 3.06
C LEU A 170 10.02 -6.08 2.65
N ILE A 171 10.36 -5.58 1.46
CA ILE A 171 9.80 -4.34 0.92
C ILE A 171 8.30 -4.46 0.61
N MET A 172 7.85 -5.58 0.03
CA MET A 172 6.43 -5.84 -0.19
C MET A 172 5.63 -5.77 1.13
N ASP A 173 6.11 -6.44 2.17
CA ASP A 173 5.44 -6.45 3.48
C ASP A 173 5.50 -5.08 4.18
N ALA A 174 6.60 -4.34 4.01
CA ALA A 174 6.71 -2.96 4.49
C ALA A 174 5.66 -2.06 3.83
N TRP A 175 5.45 -2.23 2.53
CA TRP A 175 4.47 -1.46 1.78
C TRP A 175 3.03 -1.81 2.17
N ILE A 176 2.70 -3.10 2.33
CA ILE A 176 1.37 -3.54 2.81
C ILE A 176 1.05 -2.92 4.18
N LYS A 177 2.06 -2.76 5.06
CA LYS A 177 1.89 -2.09 6.35
C LYS A 177 1.77 -0.57 6.26
N GLY A 178 2.09 0.02 5.12
CA GLY A 178 2.03 1.47 4.89
C GLY A 178 3.30 2.21 5.31
N LEU A 179 4.44 1.52 5.43
CA LEU A 179 5.74 2.13 5.70
C LEU A 179 6.21 2.98 4.51
N ARG A 180 6.91 4.08 4.81
CA ARG A 180 7.51 4.98 3.82
C ARG A 180 9.03 5.07 3.92
N HIS A 181 9.57 4.83 5.11
CA HIS A 181 11.00 4.85 5.35
C HIS A 181 11.45 3.55 6.01
N LEU A 182 12.48 2.93 5.46
CA LEU A 182 13.05 1.69 6.00
C LEU A 182 14.57 1.83 6.07
N THR A 183 15.17 1.44 7.19
CA THR A 183 16.62 1.25 7.26
C THR A 183 16.91 -0.24 7.42
N VAL A 184 17.48 -0.83 6.37
CA VAL A 184 17.87 -2.25 6.35
C VAL A 184 19.32 -2.34 6.79
N VAL A 185 19.57 -3.13 7.82
CA VAL A 185 20.87 -3.24 8.48
C VAL A 185 21.50 -4.60 8.17
N TYR A 186 22.79 -4.59 7.84
CA TYR A 186 23.58 -5.79 7.56
C TYR A 186 24.71 -5.95 8.57
N ASP A 187 24.91 -7.18 9.05
CA ASP A 187 25.94 -7.49 10.04
C ASP A 187 27.34 -7.55 9.41
N ASN A 188 28.23 -6.65 9.85
CA ASN A 188 29.68 -6.56 9.57
C ASN A 188 30.10 -6.40 8.10
N CYS A 189 29.35 -6.94 7.14
CA CYS A 189 29.59 -6.79 5.72
C CYS A 189 28.27 -6.75 4.95
N VAL A 190 28.34 -6.26 3.72
CA VAL A 190 27.20 -6.08 2.83
C VAL A 190 27.42 -6.86 1.55
N ASP A 191 26.37 -7.54 1.10
CA ASP A 191 26.32 -8.14 -0.24
C ASP A 191 25.72 -7.13 -1.24
N LEU A 192 26.44 -6.91 -2.34
CA LEU A 192 26.06 -5.95 -3.37
C LEU A 192 24.75 -6.37 -4.06
N GLU A 193 24.55 -7.68 -4.27
CA GLU A 193 23.33 -8.19 -4.91
C GLU A 193 22.11 -7.94 -4.01
N ALA A 194 22.22 -8.22 -2.71
CA ALA A 194 21.16 -7.96 -1.74
C ALA A 194 20.80 -6.48 -1.66
N VAL A 195 21.80 -5.58 -1.59
CA VAL A 195 21.55 -4.13 -1.56
C VAL A 195 20.93 -3.63 -2.84
N SER A 196 21.43 -4.06 -3.99
CA SER A 196 20.84 -3.72 -5.29
C SER A 196 19.37 -4.16 -5.35
N GLU A 197 19.04 -5.34 -4.81
CA GLU A 197 17.67 -5.84 -4.76
C GLU A 197 16.78 -5.00 -3.82
N VAL A 198 17.21 -4.71 -2.59
CA VAL A 198 16.40 -3.92 -1.63
C VAL A 198 16.15 -2.51 -2.19
N LEU A 199 17.18 -1.83 -2.72
CA LEU A 199 17.06 -0.47 -3.27
C LEU A 199 16.10 -0.46 -4.47
N ALA A 200 16.27 -1.40 -5.41
CA ALA A 200 15.39 -1.53 -6.57
C ALA A 200 13.94 -1.83 -6.16
N ALA A 201 13.73 -2.74 -5.20
CA ALA A 201 12.40 -3.03 -4.67
C ALA A 201 11.77 -1.80 -4.01
N GLY A 202 12.54 -1.05 -3.23
CA GLY A 202 12.10 0.21 -2.61
C GLY A 202 11.68 1.25 -3.64
N ALA A 203 12.45 1.39 -4.72
CA ALA A 203 12.14 2.29 -5.83
C ALA A 203 10.85 1.90 -6.57
N ILE A 204 10.59 0.59 -6.76
CA ILE A 204 9.36 0.10 -7.40
C ILE A 204 8.11 0.53 -6.63
N VAL A 205 8.10 0.35 -5.30
CA VAL A 205 6.88 0.57 -4.49
C VAL A 205 6.78 1.97 -3.88
N GLY A 206 7.86 2.77 -3.96
CA GLY A 206 7.94 4.12 -3.42
C GLY A 206 8.29 4.20 -1.93
N ILE A 207 9.14 3.27 -1.43
CA ILE A 207 9.69 3.30 -0.06
C ILE A 207 11.12 3.81 -0.12
N THR A 208 11.45 4.83 0.70
CA THR A 208 12.83 5.27 0.86
C THR A 208 13.59 4.29 1.74
N VAL A 209 14.53 3.57 1.15
CA VAL A 209 15.40 2.62 1.84
C VAL A 209 16.73 3.29 2.19
N ARG A 210 17.27 2.99 3.37
CA ARG A 210 18.65 3.29 3.75
C ARG A 210 19.36 1.99 4.13
N ILE A 211 20.65 1.92 3.83
CA ILE A 211 21.47 0.76 4.15
C ILE A 211 22.37 1.10 5.34
N GLY A 212 22.31 0.27 6.39
CA GLY A 212 23.18 0.34 7.55
C GLY A 212 24.09 -0.88 7.65
N ILE A 213 25.27 -0.72 8.21
CA ILE A 213 26.16 -1.84 8.59
C ILE A 213 26.34 -1.86 10.09
N GLU A 214 26.03 -2.98 10.72
CA GLU A 214 26.16 -3.20 12.14
C GLU A 214 27.56 -3.76 12.47
N PHE A 215 28.24 -3.11 13.42
CA PHE A 215 29.52 -3.54 13.95
C PHE A 215 29.44 -3.73 15.46
N ARG A 216 30.09 -4.79 15.96
CA ARG A 216 30.20 -5.08 17.40
C ARG A 216 31.64 -4.90 17.85
N VAL A 217 31.86 -4.03 18.83
CA VAL A 217 33.19 -3.71 19.35
C VAL A 217 33.25 -3.86 20.88
N PRO A 218 34.40 -4.22 21.44
CA PRO A 218 34.58 -4.38 22.87
C PRO A 218 34.51 -3.03 23.58
N PHE A 219 33.78 -3.01 24.69
CA PHE A 219 33.71 -1.89 25.61
C PHE A 219 33.61 -2.44 27.04
N ARG A 220 34.66 -2.21 27.83
CA ARG A 220 34.85 -2.82 29.16
C ARG A 220 34.80 -4.35 29.08
N ASN A 221 33.85 -4.99 29.75
CA ASN A 221 33.67 -6.44 29.82
C ASN A 221 32.56 -6.96 28.89
N ARG A 222 32.08 -6.15 27.94
CA ARG A 222 30.99 -6.52 27.01
C ARG A 222 31.22 -5.96 25.60
N PHE A 223 30.38 -6.38 24.67
CA PHE A 223 30.32 -5.78 23.34
C PHE A 223 29.25 -4.68 23.28
N VAL A 224 29.55 -3.60 22.58
CA VAL A 224 28.60 -2.54 22.21
C VAL A 224 28.41 -2.55 20.69
N THR A 225 27.21 -2.17 20.26
CA THR A 225 26.83 -2.22 18.85
C THR A 225 26.72 -0.81 18.26
N PHE A 226 27.34 -0.62 17.10
CA PHE A 226 27.23 0.58 16.28
C PHE A 226 26.60 0.24 14.94
N VAL A 227 25.67 1.07 14.47
CA VAL A 227 25.18 1.00 13.09
C VAL A 227 25.74 2.19 12.31
N TRP A 228 26.47 1.88 11.25
CA TRP A 228 27.03 2.84 10.32
C TRP A 228 26.14 2.99 9.09
N ILE A 229 25.67 4.20 8.83
CA ILE A 229 24.83 4.52 7.66
C ILE A 229 25.57 5.53 6.79
N PRO A 230 26.17 5.11 5.67
CA PRO A 230 26.82 6.01 4.72
C PRO A 230 25.89 7.13 4.21
N ARG A 231 26.46 8.28 3.84
CA ARG A 231 25.77 9.44 3.26
C ARG A 231 26.58 10.07 2.13
N GLY A 232 25.91 10.93 1.36
CA GLY A 232 26.54 11.80 0.36
C GLY A 232 26.33 11.36 -1.08
N PHE A 233 25.35 10.49 -1.33
CA PHE A 233 25.06 9.94 -2.65
C PHE A 233 23.84 10.64 -3.25
N LEU A 234 23.87 10.93 -4.55
CA LEU A 234 22.76 11.58 -5.28
C LEU A 234 21.80 10.54 -5.85
N SER A 235 22.33 9.38 -6.25
CA SER A 235 21.56 8.27 -6.80
C SER A 235 21.89 6.93 -6.14
N ASP A 236 21.00 5.95 -6.31
CA ASP A 236 21.24 4.56 -5.88
C ASP A 236 22.45 3.95 -6.61
N ARG A 237 22.72 4.37 -7.86
CA ARG A 237 23.89 3.92 -8.63
C ARG A 237 25.18 4.39 -8.01
N ASP A 238 25.26 5.69 -7.64
CA ASP A 238 26.45 6.25 -6.97
C ASP A 238 26.76 5.50 -5.67
N PHE A 239 25.71 5.06 -4.96
CA PHE A 239 25.87 4.28 -3.74
C PHE A 239 26.40 2.86 -4.01
N LEU A 240 25.91 2.18 -5.05
CA LEU A 240 26.42 0.87 -5.46
C LEU A 240 27.88 0.93 -5.94
N ASP A 241 28.25 1.98 -6.67
CA ASP A 241 29.63 2.23 -7.09
C ASP A 241 30.53 2.46 -5.88
N PHE A 242 30.04 3.17 -4.86
CA PHE A 242 30.74 3.35 -3.59
C PHE A 242 30.98 2.02 -2.86
N LEU A 243 29.99 1.12 -2.81
CA LEU A 243 30.15 -0.21 -2.20
C LEU A 243 31.22 -1.04 -2.92
N SER A 244 31.44 -0.79 -4.21
CA SER A 244 32.47 -1.43 -5.03
C SER A 244 33.85 -0.76 -4.93
N SER A 245 33.98 0.34 -4.18
CA SER A 245 35.23 1.08 -4.04
C SER A 245 36.29 0.29 -3.26
N SER A 246 37.57 0.58 -3.53
CA SER A 246 38.71 -0.08 -2.87
C SER A 246 38.75 0.13 -1.36
N LYS A 247 38.24 1.27 -0.86
CA LYS A 247 38.10 1.54 0.57
C LYS A 247 37.06 0.62 1.22
N MET A 248 35.90 0.44 0.55
CA MET A 248 34.85 -0.46 1.02
C MET A 248 35.26 -1.93 0.92
N ALA A 249 35.99 -2.32 -0.12
CA ALA A 249 36.49 -3.69 -0.26
C ALA A 249 37.30 -4.16 0.97
N LYS A 250 38.12 -3.28 1.56
CA LYS A 250 38.90 -3.59 2.77
C LYS A 250 38.03 -3.86 3.99
N ILE A 251 37.09 -2.97 4.30
CA ILE A 251 36.23 -3.14 5.48
C ILE A 251 35.27 -4.32 5.32
N THR A 252 34.78 -4.55 4.09
CA THR A 252 33.95 -5.71 3.76
C THR A 252 34.74 -7.02 3.91
N ALA A 253 36.02 -7.07 3.52
CA ALA A 253 36.87 -8.24 3.73
C ALA A 253 37.10 -8.53 5.22
N GLU A 254 37.40 -7.50 6.02
CA GLU A 254 37.51 -7.67 7.47
C GLU A 254 36.17 -8.10 8.10
N GLY A 255 35.04 -7.58 7.59
CA GLY A 255 33.70 -7.99 7.99
C GLY A 255 33.41 -9.46 7.71
N ARG A 256 33.83 -9.97 6.54
CA ARG A 256 33.71 -11.40 6.20
C ARG A 256 34.49 -12.30 7.15
N ASN A 257 35.61 -11.84 7.69
CA ASN A 257 36.34 -12.60 8.72
C ASN A 257 35.52 -12.70 10.02
N VAL A 258 34.80 -11.63 10.41
CA VAL A 258 33.89 -11.66 11.56
C VAL A 258 32.72 -12.62 11.32
N VAL A 259 32.13 -12.60 10.13
CA VAL A 259 31.05 -13.51 9.75
C VAL A 259 31.51 -14.97 9.78
N SER A 260 32.70 -15.25 9.23
CA SER A 260 33.29 -16.60 9.23
C SER A 260 33.57 -17.10 10.65
N PHE A 261 34.17 -16.25 11.50
CA PHE A 261 34.38 -16.55 12.91
C PHE A 261 33.06 -16.86 13.64
N THR A 262 32.01 -16.06 13.38
CA THR A 262 30.70 -16.27 13.98
C THR A 262 30.06 -17.58 13.52
N ARG A 263 30.22 -17.93 12.23
CA ARG A 263 29.78 -19.21 11.69
C ARG A 263 30.45 -20.37 12.40
N ASP A 264 31.77 -20.35 12.51
CA ASP A 264 32.54 -21.43 13.14
C ASP A 264 32.17 -21.57 14.62
N GLN A 265 31.81 -20.47 15.28
CA GLN A 265 31.32 -20.49 16.66
C GLN A 265 29.92 -21.13 16.79
N VAL A 266 29.02 -20.83 15.86
CA VAL A 266 27.66 -21.41 15.85
C VAL A 266 27.69 -22.90 15.51
N LEU A 267 28.60 -23.35 14.64
CA LEU A 267 28.78 -24.77 14.35
C LEU A 267 29.27 -25.54 15.59
N LYS A 268 30.12 -24.93 16.42
CA LYS A 268 30.47 -25.50 17.73
C LYS A 268 29.26 -25.57 18.67
N ASP A 269 28.43 -24.53 18.71
CA ASP A 269 27.19 -24.56 19.51
C ASP A 269 26.26 -25.70 19.04
N LEU A 270 26.15 -25.93 17.72
CA LEU A 270 25.37 -27.03 17.13
C LEU A 270 25.95 -28.41 17.49
N HIS A 271 27.27 -28.55 17.49
CA HIS A 271 27.94 -29.78 17.89
C HIS A 271 27.63 -30.12 19.37
N ILE A 272 27.80 -29.14 20.28
CA ILE A 272 27.47 -29.29 21.70
C ILE A 272 25.98 -29.56 21.90
N TRP A 273 25.11 -28.93 21.09
CA TRP A 273 23.70 -29.24 21.09
C TRP A 273 23.44 -30.71 20.78
N ASN A 274 24.05 -31.26 19.71
CA ASN A 274 23.83 -32.65 19.33
C ASN A 274 24.34 -33.67 20.36
N GLU A 275 25.48 -33.39 20.99
CA GLU A 275 26.13 -34.28 21.95
C GLU A 275 25.48 -34.23 23.34
N THR A 276 25.24 -33.03 23.88
CA THR A 276 24.87 -32.85 25.29
C THR A 276 23.44 -32.32 25.46
N LEU A 277 23.09 -31.22 24.81
CA LEU A 277 21.84 -30.51 25.11
C LEU A 277 20.60 -31.16 24.51
N ARG A 278 20.72 -31.79 23.34
CA ARG A 278 19.62 -32.45 22.62
C ARG A 278 19.04 -33.63 23.41
N PRO A 279 19.83 -34.57 23.97
CA PRO A 279 19.31 -35.61 24.86
C PRO A 279 18.52 -35.07 26.06
N ASP A 280 19.01 -34.00 26.69
CA ASP A 280 18.34 -33.40 27.84
C ASP A 280 17.06 -32.68 27.43
N TYR A 281 17.08 -31.94 26.31
CA TYR A 281 15.89 -31.33 25.73
C TYR A 281 14.82 -32.39 25.38
N ALA A 282 15.24 -33.47 24.72
CA ALA A 282 14.38 -34.61 24.38
C ALA A 282 13.71 -35.20 25.63
N ARG A 283 14.45 -35.33 26.73
CA ARG A 283 13.93 -35.81 28.02
C ARG A 283 12.96 -34.81 28.66
N CYS A 284 13.30 -33.53 28.69
CA CYS A 284 12.48 -32.48 29.30
C CYS A 284 11.11 -32.32 28.64
N TYR A 285 11.05 -32.44 27.31
CA TYR A 285 9.81 -32.26 26.55
C TYR A 285 9.15 -33.58 26.13
N GLY A 286 9.81 -34.72 26.33
CA GLY A 286 9.32 -36.05 25.93
C GLY A 286 9.26 -36.23 24.42
N LEU A 287 10.29 -35.77 23.71
CA LEU A 287 10.37 -35.75 22.25
C LEU A 287 11.48 -36.69 21.73
N VAL A 288 11.37 -37.16 20.50
CA VAL A 288 12.39 -38.01 19.85
C VAL A 288 13.14 -37.21 18.78
N ILE A 289 14.21 -36.54 19.19
CA ILE A 289 14.88 -35.56 18.33
C ILE A 289 16.07 -36.20 17.60
N PRO A 290 16.07 -36.32 16.26
CA PRO A 290 17.23 -36.80 15.52
C PRO A 290 18.42 -35.82 15.60
N PRO A 291 19.66 -36.30 15.46
CA PRO A 291 20.81 -35.41 15.37
C PRO A 291 20.72 -34.53 14.12
N VAL A 292 21.20 -33.30 14.23
CA VAL A 292 21.08 -32.28 13.19
C VAL A 292 22.41 -32.15 12.45
N GLY A 293 22.42 -32.33 11.13
CA GLY A 293 23.61 -32.18 10.29
C GLY A 293 24.06 -30.73 10.11
N GLU A 294 25.38 -30.52 10.06
CA GLU A 294 25.97 -29.19 9.79
C GLU A 294 25.63 -28.70 8.37
N ASP A 295 25.77 -29.57 7.37
CA ASP A 295 25.47 -29.23 5.98
C ASP A 295 23.99 -28.90 5.78
N ASP A 296 23.09 -29.58 6.48
CA ASP A 296 21.66 -29.30 6.44
C ASP A 296 21.35 -27.91 6.99
N PHE A 297 22.01 -27.53 8.10
CA PHE A 297 21.89 -26.17 8.66
C PHE A 297 22.44 -25.11 7.71
N LEU A 298 23.61 -25.32 7.11
CA LEU A 298 24.19 -24.38 6.15
C LEU A 298 23.32 -24.25 4.88
N ASN A 299 22.75 -25.35 4.39
CA ASN A 299 21.80 -25.35 3.29
C ASN A 299 20.51 -24.60 3.63
N TYR A 300 20.02 -24.71 4.87
CA TYR A 300 18.87 -23.94 5.37
C TYR A 300 19.14 -22.42 5.38
N LEU A 301 20.37 -21.99 5.68
CA LEU A 301 20.74 -20.57 5.69
C LEU A 301 20.78 -19.98 4.27
N GLY A 302 21.14 -20.78 3.26
CA GLY A 302 21.29 -20.34 1.87
C GLY A 302 22.35 -19.24 1.74
N ARG A 303 21.94 -18.02 1.40
CA ARG A 303 22.82 -16.84 1.29
C ARG A 303 23.00 -16.07 2.62
N GLY A 304 22.28 -16.48 3.67
CA GLY A 304 22.29 -15.78 4.97
C GLY A 304 23.51 -16.09 5.84
N HIS A 305 23.77 -15.22 6.81
CA HIS A 305 24.83 -15.43 7.80
C HIS A 305 24.41 -16.42 8.90
N ALA A 306 25.33 -17.30 9.30
CA ALA A 306 25.14 -18.16 10.46
C ALA A 306 25.25 -17.36 11.77
N ASN A 307 24.24 -17.46 12.62
CA ASN A 307 24.20 -16.85 13.95
C ASN A 307 23.30 -17.70 14.88
N LYS A 308 23.38 -17.47 16.19
CA LYS A 308 22.60 -18.20 17.20
C LYS A 308 21.08 -18.10 16.99
N GLU A 309 20.59 -16.96 16.48
CA GLU A 309 19.15 -16.76 16.22
C GLU A 309 18.67 -17.70 15.11
N ARG A 310 19.42 -17.77 14.02
CA ARG A 310 19.10 -18.64 12.89
C ARG A 310 19.24 -20.11 13.24
N LEU A 311 20.20 -20.47 14.11
CA LEU A 311 20.29 -21.83 14.65
C LEU A 311 19.04 -22.18 15.47
N ALA A 312 18.61 -21.32 16.39
CA ALA A 312 17.40 -21.55 17.19
C ALA A 312 16.13 -21.67 16.31
N GLU A 313 16.02 -20.86 15.27
CA GLU A 313 14.92 -20.93 14.29
C GLU A 313 14.95 -22.23 13.48
N TYR A 314 16.13 -22.68 13.05
CA TYR A 314 16.29 -23.93 12.34
C TYR A 314 15.90 -25.12 13.21
N LEU A 315 16.43 -25.17 14.45
CA LEU A 315 16.06 -26.19 15.44
C LEU A 315 14.54 -26.20 15.67
N ASN A 316 13.92 -25.04 15.89
CA ASN A 316 12.48 -24.96 16.05
C ASN A 316 11.71 -25.50 14.84
N THR A 317 12.21 -25.26 13.62
CA THR A 317 11.58 -25.75 12.38
C THR A 317 11.60 -27.28 12.29
N LEU A 318 12.69 -27.91 12.73
CA LEU A 318 12.81 -29.37 12.80
C LEU A 318 11.97 -29.98 13.92
N LEU A 319 11.83 -29.28 15.05
CA LEU A 319 11.12 -29.75 16.23
C LEU A 319 9.60 -29.55 16.17
N SER A 320 9.12 -28.54 15.44
CA SER A 320 7.70 -28.17 15.41
C SER A 320 6.75 -29.33 15.07
N PRO A 321 7.01 -30.17 14.04
CA PRO A 321 6.13 -31.29 13.71
C PRO A 321 5.96 -32.30 14.85
N GLN A 322 7.05 -32.61 15.57
CA GLN A 322 7.00 -33.54 16.70
C GLN A 322 6.29 -32.94 17.91
N VAL A 323 6.48 -31.63 18.13
CA VAL A 323 5.75 -30.90 19.17
C VAL A 323 4.26 -30.87 18.85
N GLU A 324 3.88 -30.64 17.59
CA GLU A 324 2.48 -30.64 17.13
C GLU A 324 1.83 -32.02 17.29
N GLU A 325 2.47 -33.09 16.82
CA GLU A 325 1.99 -34.47 17.00
C GLU A 325 1.77 -34.80 18.47
N ARG A 326 2.74 -34.47 19.33
CA ARG A 326 2.63 -34.71 20.78
C ARG A 326 1.56 -33.84 21.45
N LEU A 327 1.39 -32.61 21.00
CA LEU A 327 0.31 -31.72 21.45
C LEU A 327 -1.06 -32.29 21.07
N GLU A 328 -1.22 -32.83 19.85
CA GLU A 328 -2.45 -33.47 19.40
C GLU A 328 -2.77 -34.73 20.21
N GLU A 329 -1.79 -35.62 20.41
CA GLU A 329 -1.94 -36.82 21.24
C GLU A 329 -2.42 -36.50 22.66
N LEU A 330 -1.78 -35.53 23.32
CA LEU A 330 -2.16 -35.10 24.66
C LEU A 330 -3.53 -34.39 24.64
N SER A 331 -3.85 -33.65 23.58
CA SER A 331 -5.13 -32.94 23.46
C SER A 331 -6.32 -33.90 23.36
N LEU A 332 -6.16 -35.03 22.67
CA LEU A 332 -7.20 -36.05 22.44
C LEU A 332 -7.42 -36.98 23.63
N LYS A 333 -6.45 -37.10 24.55
CA LYS A 333 -6.61 -37.89 25.78
C LYS A 333 -7.54 -37.21 26.79
N SER A 334 -8.50 -37.97 27.33
CA SER A 334 -9.33 -37.59 28.48
C SER A 334 -9.78 -38.85 29.24
N PRO A 335 -9.56 -38.97 30.56
CA PRO A 335 -8.92 -37.99 31.45
C PRO A 335 -7.39 -37.93 31.30
N ARG A 336 -6.79 -36.77 31.57
CA ARG A 336 -5.33 -36.57 31.62
C ARG A 336 -4.82 -36.63 33.06
N THR A 337 -3.57 -37.03 33.24
CA THR A 337 -2.88 -36.89 34.53
C THR A 337 -2.33 -35.47 34.73
N GLU A 338 -2.05 -35.08 35.98
CA GLU A 338 -1.44 -33.76 36.26
C GLU A 338 -0.09 -33.57 35.55
N GLU A 339 0.68 -34.65 35.40
CA GLU A 339 1.95 -34.64 34.67
C GLU A 339 1.76 -34.37 33.17
N GLU A 340 0.71 -34.93 32.56
CA GLU A 340 0.36 -34.69 31.16
C GLU A 340 -0.12 -33.24 30.92
N ASP A 341 -0.84 -32.64 31.87
CA ASP A 341 -1.24 -31.22 31.80
C ASP A 341 -0.04 -30.28 31.99
N GLN A 342 0.92 -30.63 32.85
CA GLN A 342 2.18 -29.90 32.98
C GLN A 342 3.04 -30.01 31.70
N GLN A 343 3.13 -31.21 31.11
CA GLN A 343 3.83 -31.41 29.84
C GLN A 343 3.17 -30.62 28.70
N LEU A 344 1.83 -30.61 28.64
CA LEU A 344 1.07 -29.81 27.68
C LEU A 344 1.38 -28.31 27.82
N ALA A 345 1.47 -27.81 29.06
CA ALA A 345 1.82 -26.41 29.33
C ALA A 345 3.27 -26.07 28.91
N LEU A 346 4.21 -27.01 29.05
CA LEU A 346 5.59 -26.85 28.61
C LEU A 346 5.73 -26.89 27.08
N LEU A 347 5.07 -27.84 26.40
CA LEU A 347 5.09 -27.95 24.94
C LEU A 347 4.49 -26.70 24.27
N LYS A 348 3.45 -26.09 24.87
CA LYS A 348 2.90 -24.80 24.42
C LYS A 348 3.89 -23.64 24.50
N LYS A 349 4.92 -23.73 25.34
CA LYS A 349 5.97 -22.70 25.49
C LYS A 349 7.17 -22.93 24.56
N VAL A 350 7.22 -24.06 23.86
CA VAL A 350 8.32 -24.36 22.92
C VAL A 350 8.23 -23.39 21.75
N CYS A 351 9.26 -22.57 21.62
CA CYS A 351 9.46 -21.74 20.45
C CYS A 351 10.96 -21.47 20.25
N SER A 352 11.30 -20.91 19.09
CA SER A 352 12.67 -20.53 18.77
C SER A 352 13.27 -19.49 19.74
N ASP A 353 12.46 -18.68 20.43
CA ASP A 353 12.95 -17.75 21.45
C ASP A 353 13.39 -18.51 22.70
N THR A 354 12.54 -19.43 23.17
CA THR A 354 12.81 -20.33 24.31
C THR A 354 14.09 -21.14 24.05
N ILE A 355 14.25 -21.70 22.85
CA ILE A 355 15.48 -22.42 22.45
C ILE A 355 16.69 -21.48 22.50
N GLN A 356 16.56 -20.24 22.01
CA GLN A 356 17.66 -19.29 22.01
C GLN A 356 18.08 -18.87 23.42
N THR A 357 17.12 -18.55 24.29
CA THR A 357 17.38 -17.95 25.60
C THR A 357 17.67 -18.96 26.69
N GLU A 358 17.01 -20.12 26.66
CA GLU A 358 17.14 -21.14 27.70
C GLU A 358 18.22 -22.15 27.33
N TRP A 359 18.28 -22.59 26.07
CA TRP A 359 19.13 -23.72 25.67
C TRP A 359 20.42 -23.31 24.94
N LEU A 360 20.40 -22.30 24.07
CA LEU A 360 21.60 -21.81 23.36
C LEU A 360 22.34 -20.67 24.10
N SER A 361 22.07 -20.53 25.39
CA SER A 361 22.63 -19.50 26.26
C SER A 361 23.75 -20.04 27.13
N CYS A 362 24.94 -19.46 26.98
CA CYS A 362 26.10 -19.79 27.83
C CYS A 362 25.93 -19.34 29.30
N ALA A 363 24.86 -18.62 29.64
CA ALA A 363 24.52 -18.29 31.02
C ALA A 363 23.74 -19.41 31.71
N MET A 364 23.06 -20.27 30.95
CA MET A 364 22.30 -21.41 31.46
C MET A 364 23.06 -22.73 31.31
N HIS A 365 23.86 -22.84 30.25
CA HIS A 365 24.64 -24.02 29.90
C HIS A 365 26.12 -23.67 29.78
N GLU A 366 26.92 -24.09 30.76
CA GLU A 366 28.36 -23.79 30.84
C GLU A 366 29.17 -24.48 29.74
N GLU A 367 28.63 -25.55 29.14
CA GLU A 367 29.25 -26.31 28.06
C GLU A 367 29.37 -25.47 26.78
N LEU A 368 28.49 -24.48 26.59
CA LEU A 368 28.51 -23.61 25.42
C LEU A 368 29.69 -22.62 25.48
N PRO A 369 30.41 -22.41 24.37
CA PRO A 369 31.62 -21.61 24.43
C PRO A 369 31.28 -20.14 24.70
N ARG A 370 31.98 -19.57 25.69
CA ARG A 370 31.81 -18.18 26.13
C ARG A 370 33.00 -17.34 25.68
N ILE A 371 32.72 -16.15 25.17
CA ILE A 371 33.74 -15.13 24.90
C ILE A 371 33.84 -14.23 26.13
N GLU A 372 34.98 -14.28 26.84
CA GLU A 372 35.26 -13.46 28.00
C GLU A 372 36.15 -12.27 27.62
N LEU A 373 35.59 -11.05 27.67
CA LEU A 373 36.35 -9.83 27.49
C LEU A 373 36.96 -9.38 28.83
N PRO A 374 38.25 -8.98 28.88
CA PRO A 374 39.18 -8.78 27.76
C PRO A 374 40.10 -9.99 27.46
N ARG A 375 39.94 -11.13 28.13
CA ARG A 375 40.84 -12.29 28.04
C ARG A 375 40.96 -12.86 26.62
N ASP A 376 39.83 -12.97 25.93
CA ASP A 376 39.75 -13.56 24.58
C ASP A 376 40.03 -12.58 23.44
N LEU A 377 40.43 -11.34 23.73
CA LEU A 377 40.55 -10.28 22.70
C LEU A 377 41.54 -10.65 21.58
N LYS A 378 42.60 -11.40 21.89
CA LYS A 378 43.59 -11.88 20.90
C LYS A 378 43.06 -12.95 19.95
N ARG A 379 41.98 -13.64 20.33
CA ARG A 379 41.35 -14.71 19.52
C ARG A 379 40.29 -14.15 18.56
N LEU A 380 39.91 -12.88 18.72
CA LEU A 380 38.86 -12.24 17.93
C LEU A 380 39.40 -11.68 16.60
N PRO A 381 38.58 -11.66 15.55
CA PRO A 381 38.92 -10.98 14.30
C PRO A 381 39.18 -9.49 14.50
N LYS A 382 40.03 -8.88 13.67
CA LYS A 382 40.51 -7.49 13.80
C LYS A 382 39.40 -6.46 14.11
N LEU A 383 38.30 -6.43 13.35
CA LEU A 383 37.18 -5.50 13.60
C LEU A 383 36.58 -5.62 15.00
N MET A 384 36.53 -6.82 15.57
CA MET A 384 36.05 -7.08 16.93
C MET A 384 37.10 -6.80 18.01
N THR A 385 38.30 -6.35 17.64
CA THR A 385 39.34 -5.93 18.59
C THR A 385 39.47 -4.42 18.70
N LEU A 386 38.91 -3.68 17.72
CA LEU A 386 38.95 -2.22 17.68
C LEU A 386 38.22 -1.61 18.87
N SER A 387 38.77 -0.54 19.43
CA SER A 387 38.03 0.30 20.36
C SER A 387 36.91 1.07 19.64
N PRO A 388 35.85 1.50 20.35
CA PRO A 388 34.79 2.32 19.77
C PRO A 388 35.31 3.54 19.00
N ARG A 389 36.35 4.21 19.53
CA ARG A 389 36.96 5.37 18.90
C ARG A 389 37.70 5.04 17.61
N GLU A 390 38.42 3.91 17.57
CA GLU A 390 39.15 3.47 16.38
C GLU A 390 38.19 3.10 15.26
N LEU A 391 37.15 2.31 15.56
CA LEU A 391 36.10 1.98 14.58
C LEU A 391 35.47 3.26 14.00
N VAL A 392 35.01 4.17 14.86
CA VAL A 392 34.38 5.42 14.41
C VAL A 392 35.33 6.26 13.55
N ARG A 393 36.62 6.31 13.90
CA ARG A 393 37.63 7.01 13.10
C ARG A 393 37.79 6.36 11.73
N GLU A 394 37.92 5.04 11.65
CA GLU A 394 38.04 4.32 10.38
C GLU A 394 36.82 4.57 9.48
N LEU A 395 35.61 4.43 10.02
CA LEU A 395 34.37 4.65 9.28
C LEU A 395 34.24 6.08 8.70
N HIS A 396 34.70 7.09 9.44
CA HIS A 396 34.73 8.47 8.95
C HIS A 396 35.72 8.72 7.80
N THR A 397 36.78 7.91 7.67
CA THR A 397 37.73 8.04 6.54
C THR A 397 37.18 7.49 5.22
N ILE A 398 36.15 6.63 5.31
CA ILE A 398 35.54 5.97 4.17
C ILE A 398 34.51 6.88 3.52
N SER A 399 33.54 7.38 4.30
CA SER A 399 32.50 8.28 3.80
C SER A 399 31.95 9.19 4.90
N SER A 400 31.29 10.27 4.47
CA SER A 400 30.39 11.02 5.35
C SER A 400 29.30 10.06 5.85
N CYS A 401 28.98 10.05 7.14
CA CYS A 401 28.14 9.00 7.68
C CYS A 401 27.27 9.42 8.86
N ARG A 402 26.27 8.58 9.15
CA ARG A 402 25.57 8.53 10.44
C ARG A 402 26.18 7.38 11.21
N ILE A 403 26.59 7.67 12.43
CA ILE A 403 26.95 6.65 13.40
C ILE A 403 25.83 6.63 14.43
N VAL A 404 25.15 5.48 14.50
CA VAL A 404 24.08 5.19 15.45
C VAL A 404 24.68 4.30 16.53
N LEU A 405 24.56 4.70 17.79
CA LEU A 405 24.87 3.83 18.93
C LEU A 405 23.59 3.09 19.36
N CYS A 406 23.63 1.76 19.39
CA CYS A 406 22.54 0.94 19.93
C CYS A 406 22.59 0.99 21.46
N THR A 407 21.53 1.47 22.11
CA THR A 407 21.54 1.69 23.58
C THR A 407 20.97 0.54 24.39
N SER A 408 20.53 -0.55 23.74
CA SER A 408 19.97 -1.71 24.44
C SER A 408 20.98 -2.34 25.40
N GLY A 409 20.57 -2.49 26.67
CA GLY A 409 21.43 -2.98 27.75
C GLY A 409 22.55 -2.01 28.18
N LEU A 410 22.56 -0.75 27.73
CA LEU A 410 23.51 0.27 28.18
C LEU A 410 22.90 1.15 29.28
N SER A 411 23.76 1.56 30.22
CA SER A 411 23.45 2.60 31.18
C SER A 411 23.75 3.99 30.62
N VAL A 412 23.28 5.02 31.30
CA VAL A 412 23.48 6.42 30.87
C VAL A 412 24.96 6.80 30.97
N GLU A 413 25.63 6.26 31.98
CA GLU A 413 27.07 6.34 32.16
C GLU A 413 27.79 5.73 30.95
N ASP A 414 27.39 4.54 30.50
CA ASP A 414 27.99 3.90 29.32
C ASP A 414 27.83 4.78 28.08
N VAL A 415 26.63 5.32 27.87
CA VAL A 415 26.34 6.19 26.73
C VAL A 415 27.20 7.44 26.78
N LEU A 416 27.25 8.15 27.92
CA LEU A 416 28.06 9.36 28.04
C LEU A 416 29.55 9.09 27.84
N GLU A 417 30.06 7.98 28.39
CA GLU A 417 31.43 7.55 28.23
C GLU A 417 31.77 7.27 26.76
N LEU A 418 30.88 6.61 26.01
CA LEU A 418 31.04 6.36 24.58
C LEU A 418 30.98 7.64 23.74
N LEU A 419 30.07 8.57 24.07
CA LEU A 419 30.00 9.88 23.41
C LEU A 419 31.29 10.67 23.60
N TRP A 420 31.88 10.60 24.80
CA TRP A 420 33.18 11.20 25.13
C TRP A 420 34.34 10.52 24.41
N ASP A 421 34.46 9.20 24.51
CA ASP A 421 35.56 8.43 23.92
C ASP A 421 35.60 8.60 22.39
N CYS A 422 34.43 8.66 21.76
CA CYS A 422 34.30 8.92 20.32
C CYS A 422 34.40 10.41 19.96
N LYS A 423 34.73 11.30 20.91
CA LYS A 423 34.88 12.76 20.72
C LYS A 423 33.69 13.45 20.06
N GLY A 424 32.48 12.98 20.34
CA GLY A 424 31.25 13.52 19.75
C GLY A 424 30.98 13.13 18.30
N ALA A 425 31.65 12.09 17.78
CA ALA A 425 31.45 11.60 16.40
C ALA A 425 30.16 10.76 16.25
N ILE A 426 29.58 10.27 17.34
CA ILE A 426 28.29 9.58 17.33
C ILE A 426 27.20 10.60 17.01
N THR A 427 26.36 10.31 16.01
CA THR A 427 25.37 11.28 15.49
C THR A 427 23.93 10.94 15.86
N HIS A 428 23.65 9.67 16.16
CA HIS A 428 22.33 9.18 16.50
C HIS A 428 22.42 8.17 17.66
N LEU A 429 21.35 8.08 18.44
CA LEU A 429 21.11 7.00 19.40
C LEU A 429 19.90 6.19 18.95
N GLU A 430 19.99 4.87 18.95
CA GLU A 430 18.80 4.01 18.87
C GLU A 430 18.12 4.02 20.25
N LEU A 431 17.31 5.05 20.51
CA LEU A 431 16.67 5.24 21.83
C LEU A 431 15.73 4.10 22.19
N PHE A 432 15.16 3.41 21.20
CA PHE A 432 14.19 2.35 21.44
C PHE A 432 14.23 1.27 20.37
N SER A 433 14.25 0.03 20.85
CA SER A 433 14.09 -1.17 20.05
C SER A 433 12.95 -2.00 20.64
N MET A 434 11.95 -2.37 19.81
CA MET A 434 10.84 -3.22 20.28
C MET A 434 11.36 -4.55 20.83
N ARG A 435 12.37 -5.12 20.18
CA ARG A 435 12.98 -6.37 20.62
C ARG A 435 13.60 -6.23 22.01
N ALA A 436 14.35 -5.17 22.24
CA ALA A 436 14.96 -4.93 23.54
C ALA A 436 13.89 -4.66 24.62
N PHE A 437 12.86 -3.89 24.28
CA PHE A 437 11.75 -3.56 25.18
C PHE A 437 10.99 -4.80 25.65
N VAL A 438 10.61 -5.70 24.74
CA VAL A 438 9.93 -6.96 25.08
C VAL A 438 10.83 -7.90 25.89
N SER A 439 12.15 -7.88 25.65
CA SER A 439 13.11 -8.68 26.40
C SER A 439 13.54 -8.09 27.76
N GLY A 440 12.98 -6.94 28.17
CA GLY A 440 13.37 -6.27 29.43
C GLY A 440 14.79 -5.73 29.43
N LYS A 441 15.35 -5.38 28.26
CA LYS A 441 16.72 -4.84 28.10
C LYS A 441 16.74 -3.33 27.83
N GLN A 442 15.66 -2.64 28.15
CA GLN A 442 15.37 -1.28 27.71
C GLN A 442 14.97 -0.38 28.89
N ASP A 443 15.66 -0.54 30.02
CA ASP A 443 15.27 0.08 31.30
C ASP A 443 15.68 1.56 31.39
N ASN A 444 16.80 1.95 30.77
CA ASN A 444 17.39 3.29 30.91
C ASN A 444 16.96 4.30 29.83
N VAL A 445 15.82 4.09 29.16
CA VAL A 445 15.38 4.97 28.04
C VAL A 445 15.14 6.39 28.51
N HIS A 446 14.57 6.57 29.70
CA HIS A 446 14.25 7.88 30.25
C HIS A 446 15.52 8.68 30.52
N GLU A 447 16.47 8.10 31.24
CA GLU A 447 17.70 8.76 31.64
C GLU A 447 18.62 9.04 30.43
N ILE A 448 18.66 8.13 29.44
CA ILE A 448 19.40 8.35 28.18
C ILE A 448 18.71 9.46 27.36
N GLY A 449 17.38 9.49 27.36
CA GLY A 449 16.57 10.54 26.75
C GLY A 449 16.86 11.92 27.34
N GLU A 450 16.92 12.01 28.67
CA GLU A 450 17.28 13.22 29.44
C GLU A 450 18.71 13.69 29.13
N LEU A 451 19.69 12.76 29.10
CA LEU A 451 21.07 13.09 28.73
C LEU A 451 21.13 13.72 27.34
N ARG A 452 20.48 13.09 26.36
CA ARG A 452 20.41 13.59 24.98
C ARG A 452 19.71 14.96 24.93
N PHE A 453 18.62 15.15 25.67
CA PHE A 453 17.92 16.43 25.74
C PHE A 453 18.81 17.53 26.31
N ALA A 454 19.53 17.27 27.42
CA ALA A 454 20.46 18.21 28.03
C ALA A 454 21.61 18.60 27.09
N LEU A 455 22.14 17.63 26.31
CA LEU A 455 23.16 17.88 25.29
C LEU A 455 22.64 18.73 24.14
N ASN A 456 21.47 18.39 23.57
CA ASN A 456 20.91 19.07 22.40
C ASN A 456 20.41 20.49 22.71
N SER A 457 19.79 20.68 23.89
CA SER A 457 19.30 21.99 24.34
C SER A 457 20.41 22.93 24.81
N GLY A 458 21.63 22.41 24.99
CA GLY A 458 22.76 23.19 25.48
C GLY A 458 22.66 23.55 26.97
N GLN A 459 22.00 22.74 27.80
CA GLN A 459 21.88 22.98 29.24
C GLN A 459 23.14 22.52 30.01
N ALA A 460 24.22 23.31 29.93
CA ALA A 460 25.49 22.98 30.58
C ALA A 460 25.38 22.73 32.11
N PRO A 461 24.61 23.51 32.90
CA PRO A 461 24.45 23.25 34.33
C PRO A 461 23.80 21.90 34.63
N ARG A 462 22.76 21.54 33.86
CA ARG A 462 22.05 20.26 33.99
C ARG A 462 22.97 19.09 33.68
N LEU A 463 23.76 19.19 32.60
CA LEU A 463 24.75 18.18 32.24
C LEU A 463 25.82 17.99 33.33
N LYS A 464 26.35 19.08 33.90
CA LYS A 464 27.29 19.01 35.03
C LYS A 464 26.67 18.36 36.26
N GLN A 465 25.41 18.66 36.56
CA GLN A 465 24.68 18.04 37.67
C GLN A 465 24.54 16.53 37.47
N MET A 466 24.10 16.09 36.29
CA MET A 466 23.98 14.67 35.95
C MET A 466 25.32 13.95 36.08
N ILE A 467 26.40 14.53 35.55
CA ILE A 467 27.74 13.93 35.65
C ILE A 467 28.22 13.83 37.10
N ARG A 468 27.99 14.86 37.92
CA ARG A 468 28.32 14.81 39.36
C ARG A 468 27.54 13.73 40.10
N GLN A 469 26.28 13.49 39.74
CA GLN A 469 25.49 12.39 40.30
C GLN A 469 26.05 11.04 39.89
N MET A 470 26.43 10.86 38.62
CA MET A 470 27.09 9.65 38.11
C MET A 470 28.43 9.38 38.83
N ILE A 471 29.23 10.42 39.09
CA ILE A 471 30.49 10.28 39.85
C ILE A 471 30.21 9.79 41.28
N ARG A 472 29.20 10.34 41.94
CA ARG A 472 28.83 9.92 43.31
C ARG A 472 28.35 8.47 43.33
N SER A 473 27.46 8.08 42.42
CA SER A 473 26.97 6.69 42.35
C SER A 473 28.09 5.69 42.05
N MET A 474 29.07 6.06 41.21
CA MET A 474 30.25 5.22 40.95
C MET A 474 31.13 5.04 42.17
N ARG A 475 31.35 6.11 42.96
CA ARG A 475 32.12 6.03 44.21
C ARG A 475 31.42 5.18 45.25
N GLU A 476 30.12 5.35 45.40
CA GLU A 476 29.29 4.52 46.30
C GLU A 476 29.33 3.04 45.89
N ALA A 477 29.39 2.75 44.58
CA ALA A 477 29.55 1.40 44.06
C ALA A 477 31.00 0.86 44.08
N GLY A 478 31.99 1.67 44.50
CA GLY A 478 33.40 1.29 44.58
C GLY A 478 34.19 1.30 43.26
N ASP A 479 33.67 1.89 42.18
CA ASP A 479 34.36 2.01 40.88
C ASP A 479 35.14 3.33 40.77
N GLU A 480 36.20 3.48 41.56
CA GLU A 480 36.99 4.72 41.63
C GLU A 480 37.65 5.07 40.29
N ARG A 481 38.09 4.05 39.52
CA ARG A 481 38.70 4.26 38.19
C ARG A 481 37.72 4.88 37.20
N ARG A 482 36.46 4.47 37.21
CA ARG A 482 35.43 5.08 36.36
C ARG A 482 35.08 6.47 36.87
N ALA A 483 35.02 6.69 38.18
CA ALA A 483 34.79 8.01 38.76
C ALA A 483 35.86 9.03 38.31
N GLU A 484 37.14 8.68 38.36
CA GLU A 484 38.24 9.53 37.86
C GLU A 484 38.09 9.88 36.36
N LYS A 485 37.65 8.92 35.54
CA LYS A 485 37.37 9.18 34.12
C LYS A 485 36.22 10.17 33.97
N PHE A 486 35.16 10.04 34.77
CA PHE A 486 34.03 10.96 34.74
C PHE A 486 34.36 12.35 35.28
N GLU A 487 35.33 12.49 36.18
CA GLU A 487 35.89 13.81 36.54
C GLU A 487 36.58 14.47 35.34
N LYS A 488 37.33 13.71 34.55
CA LYS A 488 37.90 14.21 33.28
C LYS A 488 36.81 14.59 32.28
N ILE A 489 35.73 13.80 32.18
CA ILE A 489 34.56 14.13 31.35
C ILE A 489 33.91 15.43 31.86
N LEU A 490 33.77 15.60 33.17
CA LEU A 490 33.17 16.79 33.80
C LEU A 490 33.93 18.07 33.44
N ILE A 491 35.27 18.02 33.46
CA ILE A 491 36.14 19.12 33.02
C ILE A 491 35.99 19.35 31.51
N GLY A 492 35.91 18.26 30.75
CA GLY A 492 35.76 18.25 29.29
C GLY A 492 34.37 18.54 28.73
N VAL A 493 33.35 18.74 29.58
CA VAL A 493 31.96 19.02 29.19
C VAL A 493 31.82 20.07 28.08
N PRO A 494 32.55 21.20 28.10
CA PRO A 494 32.42 22.23 27.06
C PRO A 494 32.59 21.69 25.63
N VAL A 495 33.48 20.71 25.42
CA VAL A 495 33.75 20.12 24.09
C VAL A 495 32.55 19.33 23.56
N LEU A 496 31.94 18.50 24.41
CA LEU A 496 30.74 17.75 24.03
C LEU A 496 29.53 18.67 23.88
N TRP A 497 29.41 19.63 24.79
CA TRP A 497 28.34 20.61 24.80
C TRP A 497 28.31 21.45 23.51
N GLU A 498 29.45 22.02 23.11
CA GLU A 498 29.54 22.85 21.91
C GLU A 498 29.23 22.04 20.65
N ARG A 499 29.71 20.78 20.60
CA ARG A 499 29.50 19.90 19.45
C ARG A 499 28.03 19.54 19.27
N TYR A 500 27.35 19.05 20.32
CA TYR A 500 25.97 18.59 20.21
C TYR A 500 24.93 19.72 20.21
N ARG A 501 25.29 20.92 20.68
CA ARG A 501 24.46 22.11 20.49
C ARG A 501 24.33 22.49 19.01
N ASN A 502 25.43 22.39 18.26
CA ASN A 502 25.46 22.73 16.83
C ASN A 502 25.03 21.57 15.92
N LEU A 503 25.35 20.34 16.34
CA LEU A 503 24.99 19.10 15.64
C LEU A 503 24.18 18.20 16.59
N PRO A 504 22.86 18.41 16.71
CA PRO A 504 22.05 17.72 17.70
C PRO A 504 22.08 16.21 17.51
N LEU A 505 22.25 15.49 18.62
CA LEU A 505 22.23 14.04 18.71
C LEU A 505 20.81 13.54 18.43
N LYS A 506 20.60 12.89 17.28
CA LYS A 506 19.28 12.45 16.80
C LYS A 506 18.89 11.09 17.37
N SER A 507 17.63 10.71 17.20
CA SER A 507 17.12 9.41 17.64
C SER A 507 16.69 8.53 16.49
N ARG A 508 16.77 7.23 16.72
CA ARG A 508 16.26 6.16 15.85
C ARG A 508 15.39 5.22 16.67
N ILE A 509 14.39 4.64 16.02
CA ILE A 509 13.50 3.64 16.63
C ILE A 509 13.39 2.46 15.67
N GLY A 510 13.76 1.29 16.17
CA GLY A 510 13.84 0.07 15.39
C GLY A 510 12.94 -1.04 15.92
N THR A 511 12.56 -1.97 15.07
CA THR A 511 11.96 -3.23 15.55
C THR A 511 12.99 -4.33 15.78
N GLY A 512 14.14 -4.30 15.08
CA GLY A 512 15.23 -5.28 15.20
C GLY A 512 14.78 -6.71 14.91
N SER A 513 13.90 -6.90 13.92
CA SER A 513 12.93 -8.00 13.90
C SER A 513 13.49 -9.42 13.68
N GLY A 514 13.14 -10.32 14.61
CA GLY A 514 13.11 -11.80 14.55
C GLY A 514 12.33 -12.27 15.79
N ASN A 515 11.14 -12.86 15.71
CA ASN A 515 10.88 -14.28 15.45
C ASN A 515 9.36 -14.52 15.23
N ARG A 516 8.86 -15.74 14.98
CA ARG A 516 7.39 -16.01 14.77
C ARG A 516 6.62 -15.97 16.10
N SER A 517 7.34 -16.16 17.20
CA SER A 517 6.84 -16.29 18.56
C SER A 517 6.68 -14.97 19.34
N ARG A 518 7.12 -13.83 18.80
CA ARG A 518 7.13 -12.55 19.54
C ARG A 518 5.92 -11.65 19.21
N ALA A 519 5.53 -10.85 20.21
CA ALA A 519 4.29 -10.07 20.24
C ALA A 519 4.17 -8.84 19.34
N PHE A 520 5.12 -8.63 18.42
CA PHE A 520 5.21 -7.39 17.66
C PHE A 520 5.71 -7.63 16.24
N GLY A 521 5.32 -6.74 15.32
CA GLY A 521 5.73 -6.79 13.92
C GLY A 521 6.66 -5.64 13.54
N MET A 522 7.24 -5.74 12.35
CA MET A 522 8.00 -4.65 11.72
C MET A 522 7.12 -3.38 11.55
N GLY A 523 7.71 -2.22 11.82
CA GLY A 523 7.15 -0.91 11.50
C GLY A 523 6.51 -0.14 12.65
N PHE A 524 6.67 1.18 12.61
CA PHE A 524 5.99 2.14 13.48
C PHE A 524 5.26 3.20 12.66
N VAL A 525 4.27 3.84 13.29
CA VAL A 525 3.57 4.99 12.72
C VAL A 525 3.31 6.04 13.79
N VAL A 526 3.42 7.32 13.39
CA VAL A 526 3.03 8.45 14.24
C VAL A 526 1.52 8.69 14.06
N THR A 527 0.74 8.47 15.10
CA THR A 527 -0.73 8.50 15.06
C THR A 527 -1.28 9.86 14.65
N ASP A 528 -0.59 10.95 15.00
CA ASP A 528 -0.94 12.33 14.63
C ASP A 528 -0.97 12.56 13.11
N THR A 529 -0.25 11.76 12.34
CA THR A 529 -0.18 11.86 10.87
C THR A 529 -1.24 11.01 10.16
N LEU A 530 -2.04 10.26 10.91
CA LEU A 530 -3.08 9.38 10.38
C LEU A 530 -4.46 10.05 10.32
N PRO A 531 -5.38 9.54 9.48
CA PRO A 531 -6.79 9.92 9.58
C PRO A 531 -7.31 9.68 11.00
N ARG A 532 -8.09 10.63 11.55
CA ARG A 532 -8.64 10.56 12.93
C ARG A 532 -9.30 9.22 13.27
N ARG A 533 -9.96 8.58 12.30
CA ARG A 533 -10.60 7.27 12.47
C ARG A 533 -9.59 6.14 12.68
N SER A 534 -8.47 6.19 11.97
CA SER A 534 -7.39 5.21 12.12
C SER A 534 -6.62 5.43 13.41
N ALA A 535 -6.41 6.69 13.82
CA ALA A 535 -5.78 6.99 15.10
C ALA A 535 -6.59 6.40 16.27
N ARG A 536 -7.91 6.64 16.31
CA ARG A 536 -8.81 6.04 17.32
C ARG A 536 -8.79 4.51 17.31
N TYR A 537 -8.80 3.90 16.12
CA TYR A 537 -8.71 2.45 16.00
C TYR A 537 -7.41 1.89 16.60
N LEU A 538 -6.28 2.56 16.38
CA LEU A 538 -5.01 2.17 16.99
C LEU A 538 -5.01 2.38 18.50
N GLU A 539 -5.60 3.48 18.99
CA GLU A 539 -5.79 3.72 20.43
C GLU A 539 -6.62 2.62 21.10
N GLU A 540 -7.67 2.13 20.42
CA GLU A 540 -8.51 1.02 20.87
C GLU A 540 -7.74 -0.31 20.91
N ILE A 541 -6.90 -0.62 19.91
CA ILE A 541 -6.09 -1.86 19.89
C ILE A 541 -4.97 -1.83 20.93
N GLU A 542 -4.39 -0.65 21.16
CA GLU A 542 -3.35 -0.44 22.16
C GLU A 542 -3.92 -0.35 23.58
N ALA A 543 -5.25 -0.34 23.74
CA ALA A 543 -5.88 -0.36 25.05
C ALA A 543 -5.50 -1.67 25.78
N GLY A 544 -4.69 -1.56 26.83
CA GLY A 544 -4.20 -2.70 27.62
C GLY A 544 -2.82 -3.25 27.22
N LYS A 545 -2.14 -2.66 26.23
CA LYS A 545 -0.77 -3.03 25.85
C LYS A 545 0.28 -2.05 26.39
N PRO A 546 1.54 -2.50 26.60
CA PRO A 546 2.63 -1.59 26.95
C PRO A 546 2.92 -0.66 25.76
N ARG A 547 2.54 0.60 25.91
CA ARG A 547 2.72 1.64 24.89
C ARG A 547 4.20 1.92 24.66
N VAL A 548 4.57 2.24 23.41
CA VAL A 548 5.90 2.77 23.10
C VAL A 548 6.06 4.12 23.83
N PRO A 549 7.02 4.26 24.75
CA PRO A 549 7.16 5.45 25.61
C PRO A 549 7.87 6.60 24.87
N ILE A 550 7.57 6.78 23.58
CA ILE A 550 8.19 7.82 22.74
C ILE A 550 7.12 8.63 22.04
N ARG A 551 7.31 9.95 22.09
CA ARG A 551 6.54 10.93 21.35
C ARG A 551 7.40 11.57 20.27
N ALA A 552 6.94 11.54 19.03
CA ALA A 552 7.50 12.32 17.93
C ALA A 552 6.75 13.66 17.80
N GLU A 553 7.47 14.78 17.84
CA GLU A 553 6.92 16.08 17.47
C GLU A 553 6.75 16.17 15.94
N VAL A 554 5.57 16.60 15.49
CA VAL A 554 5.19 16.71 14.08
C VAL A 554 4.57 18.07 13.79
N GLU A 555 4.96 18.63 12.65
CA GLU A 555 4.43 19.87 12.10
C GLU A 555 3.68 19.59 10.80
N LYS A 556 2.53 20.25 10.63
CA LYS A 556 1.73 20.16 9.41
C LYS A 556 1.89 21.43 8.59
N HIS A 557 2.58 21.35 7.46
CA HIS A 557 2.66 22.43 6.49
C HIS A 557 1.54 22.26 5.46
N THR A 558 0.66 23.25 5.33
CA THR A 558 -0.36 23.29 4.28
C THR A 558 0.09 24.29 3.23
N ILE A 559 0.33 23.82 2.01
CA ILE A 559 0.78 24.62 0.87
C ILE A 559 -0.38 24.76 -0.10
N PHE A 560 -0.76 26.00 -0.41
CA PHE A 560 -1.73 26.32 -1.45
C PHE A 560 -0.97 26.73 -2.72
N ARG A 561 -1.28 26.10 -3.85
CA ARG A 561 -0.68 26.39 -5.16
C ARG A 561 -1.76 26.77 -6.15
N GLU A 562 -1.42 27.66 -7.08
CA GLU A 562 -2.29 27.88 -8.23
C GLU A 562 -2.26 26.65 -9.14
N PRO A 563 -3.42 26.17 -9.62
CA PRO A 563 -3.46 25.05 -10.54
C PRO A 563 -2.74 25.41 -11.84
N GLU A 564 -1.88 24.52 -12.35
CA GLU A 564 -1.12 24.74 -13.60
C GLU A 564 -2.04 24.98 -14.81
N ASN A 565 -3.27 24.46 -14.77
CA ASN A 565 -4.30 24.68 -15.78
C ASN A 565 -5.57 25.24 -15.14
N LEU A 566 -5.87 26.51 -15.41
CA LEU A 566 -7.07 27.19 -14.93
C LEU A 566 -8.31 26.71 -15.68
N GLY A 567 -9.21 26.03 -14.97
CA GLY A 567 -10.56 25.76 -15.48
C GLY A 567 -11.47 26.99 -15.37
N PRO A 568 -12.55 27.08 -16.17
CA PRO A 568 -13.53 28.18 -16.06
C PRO A 568 -14.13 28.34 -14.65
N MET A 569 -14.31 27.22 -13.94
CA MET A 569 -14.79 27.22 -12.56
C MET A 569 -13.73 27.70 -11.56
N ASP A 570 -12.45 27.42 -11.82
CA ASP A 570 -11.36 27.83 -10.96
C ASP A 570 -11.16 29.35 -11.05
N VAL A 571 -11.27 29.91 -12.26
CA VAL A 571 -11.29 31.37 -12.49
C VAL A 571 -12.46 32.03 -11.75
N LEU A 572 -13.66 31.45 -11.83
CA LEU A 572 -14.82 31.97 -11.09
C LEU A 572 -14.58 31.92 -9.57
N LEU A 573 -14.06 30.81 -9.05
CA LEU A 573 -13.76 30.65 -7.62
C LEU A 573 -12.65 31.60 -7.16
N GLN A 574 -11.65 31.84 -8.00
CA GLN A 574 -10.58 32.81 -7.72
C GLN A 574 -11.08 34.25 -7.74
N SER A 575 -12.07 34.58 -8.58
CA SER A 575 -12.71 35.91 -8.54
C SER A 575 -13.43 36.21 -7.21
N MET A 576 -13.73 35.17 -6.42
CA MET A 576 -14.34 35.29 -5.09
C MET A 576 -13.31 35.45 -3.96
N HIS A 577 -12.00 35.53 -4.25
CA HIS A 577 -10.95 35.71 -3.23
C HIS A 577 -11.11 36.99 -2.40
N GLY A 578 -11.78 38.01 -2.95
CA GLY A 578 -12.08 39.25 -2.23
C GLY A 578 -13.09 39.10 -1.08
N LEU A 579 -13.78 37.96 -0.97
CA LEU A 579 -14.73 37.71 0.12
C LEU A 579 -14.01 37.11 1.35
N PRO A 580 -14.40 37.51 2.58
CA PRO A 580 -13.87 36.89 3.79
C PRO A 580 -14.14 35.37 3.76
N LEU A 581 -13.16 34.57 4.20
CA LEU A 581 -13.16 33.08 4.17
C LEU A 581 -13.03 32.42 2.78
N CYS A 582 -12.98 33.19 1.68
CA CYS A 582 -12.92 32.65 0.32
C CYS A 582 -11.52 32.74 -0.34
N ALA A 583 -10.52 33.28 0.35
CA ALA A 583 -9.17 33.51 -0.17
C ALA A 583 -8.44 32.25 -0.70
N ASN A 584 -8.84 31.06 -0.27
CA ASN A 584 -8.21 29.80 -0.66
C ASN A 584 -9.03 29.00 -1.70
N LEU A 585 -10.14 29.55 -2.21
CA LEU A 585 -10.99 28.87 -3.18
C LEU A 585 -10.29 28.79 -4.55
N GLY A 586 -10.35 27.65 -5.23
CA GLY A 586 -9.69 27.48 -6.54
C GLY A 586 -8.16 27.33 -6.47
N LEU A 587 -7.56 27.23 -5.28
CA LEU A 587 -6.16 26.84 -5.10
C LEU A 587 -6.04 25.34 -4.81
N GLU A 588 -5.01 24.71 -5.36
CA GLU A 588 -4.64 23.34 -5.01
C GLU A 588 -4.02 23.30 -3.62
N ARG A 589 -4.62 22.52 -2.73
CA ARG A 589 -4.13 22.32 -1.38
C ARG A 589 -3.29 21.05 -1.30
N THR A 590 -2.08 21.17 -0.77
CA THR A 590 -1.21 20.04 -0.45
C THR A 590 -0.78 20.09 1.02
N ASP A 591 -0.98 18.99 1.73
CA ASP A 591 -0.58 18.86 3.13
C ASP A 591 0.72 18.04 3.22
N ILE A 592 1.74 18.57 3.90
CA ILE A 592 3.03 17.90 4.11
C ILE A 592 3.30 17.81 5.61
N TRP A 593 3.64 16.62 6.08
CA TRP A 593 4.08 16.39 7.44
C TRP A 593 5.60 16.49 7.51
N ALA A 594 6.10 17.36 8.39
CA ALA A 594 7.52 17.49 8.70
C ALA A 594 7.75 17.15 10.17
N SER A 595 8.90 16.54 10.46
CA SER A 595 9.35 16.37 11.84
C SER A 595 10.55 17.29 12.02
N PRO A 596 10.50 18.25 12.95
CA PRO A 596 11.65 19.07 13.32
C PRO A 596 12.91 18.24 13.67
N VAL A 597 14.03 18.90 13.90
CA VAL A 597 15.30 18.22 14.21
C VAL A 597 15.32 17.76 15.68
N GLY A 598 15.51 16.46 15.95
CA GLY A 598 15.71 15.93 17.31
C GLY A 598 14.44 15.47 18.06
N THR A 599 13.34 15.32 17.34
CA THR A 599 11.93 15.34 17.75
C THR A 599 11.34 14.18 18.54
N MET A 600 12.09 13.11 18.75
CA MET A 600 11.60 11.99 19.56
C MET A 600 11.94 12.25 21.01
N ARG A 601 10.94 12.46 21.87
CA ARG A 601 11.12 12.59 23.32
C ARG A 601 10.50 11.40 24.03
N GLU A 602 11.06 11.01 25.17
CA GLU A 602 10.39 10.06 26.03
C GLU A 602 9.11 10.70 26.58
N SER A 603 8.02 9.93 26.62
CA SER A 603 6.76 10.39 27.16
C SER A 603 5.92 9.21 27.60
N ARG A 604 5.31 9.32 28.79
CA ARG A 604 4.27 8.40 29.27
C ARG A 604 3.08 8.28 28.31
N ALA A 605 2.83 9.33 27.50
CA ALA A 605 1.81 9.36 26.45
C ALA A 605 2.46 9.50 25.06
N GLY A 606 3.15 8.45 24.62
CA GLY A 606 3.70 8.35 23.28
C GLY A 606 2.62 8.40 22.19
N ASN A 607 2.93 9.01 21.05
CA ASN A 607 2.09 9.07 19.84
C ASN A 607 2.62 8.14 18.73
N ILE A 608 3.53 7.25 19.06
CA ILE A 608 4.09 6.24 18.16
C ILE A 608 3.47 4.89 18.51
N VAL A 609 2.95 4.19 17.50
CA VAL A 609 2.35 2.87 17.64
C VAL A 609 3.04 1.88 16.71
N ASN A 610 3.25 0.65 17.17
CA ASN A 610 3.74 -0.44 16.33
C ASN A 610 2.64 -0.86 15.34
N LEU A 611 2.99 -1.06 14.07
CA LEU A 611 2.03 -1.34 13.00
C LEU A 611 1.47 -2.77 12.99
N LEU A 612 1.65 -3.55 14.07
CA LEU A 612 1.05 -4.88 14.21
C LEU A 612 0.01 -4.94 15.34
N GLY A 613 -1.21 -5.35 14.97
CA GLY A 613 -2.22 -5.88 15.90
C GLY A 613 -1.80 -7.22 16.53
N PRO A 614 -2.57 -7.76 17.48
CA PRO A 614 -2.16 -8.87 18.34
C PRO A 614 -1.70 -10.09 17.54
N ILE A 615 -0.73 -10.80 18.13
CA ILE A 615 -0.31 -12.16 17.79
C ILE A 615 -1.55 -12.95 17.39
N THR A 616 -1.61 -13.42 16.14
CA THR A 616 -2.33 -14.66 15.87
C THR A 616 -1.78 -15.67 16.85
N PRO A 617 -2.59 -16.23 17.75
CA PRO A 617 -2.10 -17.31 18.59
C PRO A 617 -1.60 -18.44 17.68
N SER A 618 -0.82 -19.35 18.28
CA SER A 618 -0.19 -20.51 17.62
C SER A 618 -1.06 -21.13 16.51
N PRO A 619 -0.52 -21.74 15.44
CA PRO A 619 -1.30 -22.35 14.36
C PRO A 619 -2.49 -23.24 14.81
N LEU A 620 -2.43 -23.75 16.04
CA LEU A 620 -3.45 -24.55 16.72
C LEU A 620 -4.63 -23.76 17.37
N GLU A 621 -4.55 -22.44 17.48
CA GLU A 621 -5.62 -21.56 17.99
C GLU A 621 -6.37 -20.80 16.90
N GLU A 622 -6.07 -21.06 15.61
CA GLU A 622 -7.18 -21.09 14.66
C GLU A 622 -8.08 -22.22 15.16
N LYS A 623 -9.10 -21.87 15.97
CA LYS A 623 -10.27 -22.72 16.07
C LYS A 623 -10.60 -23.05 14.63
N LYS A 624 -10.37 -24.29 14.24
CA LYS A 624 -11.19 -24.98 13.26
C LYS A 624 -12.61 -24.75 13.75
N GLU A 625 -13.23 -23.65 13.32
CA GLU A 625 -14.67 -23.52 13.34
C GLU A 625 -15.19 -24.50 12.29
N GLU A 626 -14.99 -25.80 12.56
CA GLU A 626 -15.65 -26.86 11.84
C GLU A 626 -17.14 -26.70 12.16
N GLY A 627 -17.91 -26.23 11.16
CA GLY A 627 -19.37 -26.29 11.16
C GLY A 627 -20.14 -25.01 11.46
N THR A 628 -19.51 -23.83 11.62
CA THR A 628 -20.28 -22.57 11.68
C THR A 628 -20.60 -22.09 10.27
N SER A 629 -21.88 -21.73 10.02
CA SER A 629 -22.26 -21.14 8.74
C SER A 629 -21.35 -19.93 8.43
N PRO A 630 -20.89 -19.74 7.18
CA PRO A 630 -19.89 -18.72 6.83
C PRO A 630 -20.26 -17.29 7.25
N GLY A 631 -21.54 -17.03 7.57
CA GLY A 631 -22.03 -15.79 8.14
C GLY A 631 -22.78 -14.95 7.09
N ARG A 632 -23.59 -14.00 7.57
CA ARG A 632 -24.48 -13.17 6.71
C ARG A 632 -23.72 -12.33 5.66
N PHE A 633 -22.41 -12.12 5.85
CA PHE A 633 -21.58 -11.31 4.95
C PHE A 633 -21.20 -12.02 3.64
N TYR A 634 -21.32 -13.34 3.56
CA TYR A 634 -20.96 -14.13 2.37
C TYR A 634 -22.20 -14.65 1.63
N LEU A 635 -23.37 -14.06 1.87
CA LEU A 635 -24.57 -14.37 1.10
C LEU A 635 -24.36 -14.00 -0.37
N ASN A 636 -24.98 -14.79 -1.24
CA ASN A 636 -24.96 -14.56 -2.68
C ASN A 636 -25.52 -13.16 -3.02
N ASN A 637 -24.83 -12.42 -3.91
CA ASN A 637 -25.22 -11.05 -4.26
C ASN A 637 -26.60 -10.98 -4.92
N GLY A 638 -27.02 -12.02 -5.64
CA GLY A 638 -28.37 -12.10 -6.22
C GLY A 638 -29.43 -12.08 -5.12
N LEU A 639 -29.26 -12.88 -4.07
CA LEU A 639 -30.17 -12.90 -2.92
C LEU A 639 -30.14 -11.58 -2.15
N VAL A 640 -28.95 -11.02 -1.91
CA VAL A 640 -28.81 -9.72 -1.25
C VAL A 640 -29.50 -8.61 -2.05
N ASN A 641 -29.38 -8.61 -3.38
CA ASN A 641 -30.02 -7.63 -4.25
C ASN A 641 -31.55 -7.75 -4.24
N ILE A 642 -32.09 -8.97 -4.26
CA ILE A 642 -33.53 -9.20 -4.12
C ILE A 642 -34.01 -8.67 -2.77
N MET A 643 -33.31 -9.00 -1.68
CA MET A 643 -33.65 -8.52 -0.34
C MET A 643 -33.61 -6.99 -0.24
N LYS A 644 -32.61 -6.32 -0.85
CA LYS A 644 -32.54 -4.85 -0.91
C LYS A 644 -33.76 -4.25 -1.61
N VAL A 645 -34.16 -4.81 -2.75
CA VAL A 645 -35.34 -4.35 -3.48
C VAL A 645 -36.61 -4.55 -2.65
N LEU A 646 -36.78 -5.69 -1.99
CA LEU A 646 -37.93 -5.96 -1.12
C LEU A 646 -38.00 -5.01 0.08
N VAL A 647 -36.87 -4.78 0.76
CA VAL A 647 -36.79 -3.86 1.91
C VAL A 647 -37.13 -2.42 1.52
N GLY A 648 -36.85 -2.00 0.28
CA GLY A 648 -37.31 -0.71 -0.22
C GLY A 648 -38.78 -0.74 -0.68
N PHE A 649 -39.17 -1.77 -1.42
CA PHE A 649 -40.45 -1.82 -2.11
C PHE A 649 -41.63 -2.01 -1.16
N ILE A 650 -41.51 -2.89 -0.15
CA ILE A 650 -42.61 -3.19 0.78
C ILE A 650 -43.05 -1.92 1.56
N PRO A 651 -42.15 -1.16 2.20
CA PRO A 651 -42.54 0.07 2.90
C PRO A 651 -43.08 1.14 1.95
N ALA A 652 -42.51 1.27 0.74
CA ALA A 652 -42.99 2.24 -0.24
C ALA A 652 -44.40 1.90 -0.73
N PHE A 653 -44.64 0.63 -1.08
CA PHE A 653 -45.95 0.14 -1.51
C PHE A 653 -47.01 0.35 -0.43
N TRP A 654 -46.69 0.02 0.82
CA TRP A 654 -47.59 0.26 1.93
C TRP A 654 -47.86 1.76 2.15
N SER A 655 -46.83 2.61 2.07
CA SER A 655 -46.99 4.05 2.17
C SER A 655 -47.91 4.61 1.07
N PHE A 656 -47.75 4.19 -0.18
CA PHE A 656 -48.61 4.63 -1.29
C PHE A 656 -50.06 4.18 -1.11
N MET A 657 -50.28 2.93 -0.69
CA MET A 657 -51.62 2.43 -0.40
C MET A 657 -52.31 3.17 0.76
N TYR A 658 -51.54 3.61 1.75
CA TYR A 658 -52.07 4.26 2.95
C TYR A 658 -52.33 5.76 2.75
N THR A 659 -51.47 6.45 1.99
CA THR A 659 -51.45 7.93 1.97
C THR A 659 -52.07 8.58 0.73
N GLN A 660 -52.33 7.81 -0.34
CA GLN A 660 -52.84 8.36 -1.61
C GLN A 660 -54.34 8.09 -1.79
N GLU A 661 -55.08 9.14 -2.14
CA GLU A 661 -56.53 9.05 -2.39
C GLU A 661 -56.87 8.53 -3.80
N TRP A 662 -55.95 8.70 -4.76
CA TRP A 662 -56.17 8.23 -6.14
C TRP A 662 -55.79 6.76 -6.31
N TRP A 663 -56.78 5.92 -6.66
CA TRP A 663 -56.63 4.46 -6.77
C TRP A 663 -55.43 4.02 -7.63
N PHE A 664 -55.17 4.72 -8.75
CA PHE A 664 -54.10 4.37 -9.67
C PHE A 664 -52.72 4.59 -9.02
N LEU A 665 -52.54 5.73 -8.34
CA LEU A 665 -51.29 6.03 -7.66
C LEU A 665 -51.12 5.22 -6.37
N ALA A 666 -52.22 4.85 -5.69
CA ALA A 666 -52.18 3.96 -4.54
C ALA A 666 -51.68 2.55 -4.90
N CYS A 667 -52.13 1.99 -6.03
CA CYS A 667 -51.72 0.65 -6.48
C CYS A 667 -50.42 0.63 -7.30
N PHE A 668 -50.21 1.60 -8.19
CA PHE A 668 -49.06 1.62 -9.11
C PHE A 668 -47.97 2.61 -8.73
N GLY A 669 -48.19 3.48 -7.73
CA GLY A 669 -47.25 4.54 -7.35
C GLY A 669 -45.86 4.01 -7.02
N ALA A 670 -45.76 2.94 -6.22
CA ALA A 670 -44.46 2.32 -5.91
C ALA A 670 -43.74 1.78 -7.16
N PHE A 671 -44.47 1.14 -8.08
CA PHE A 671 -43.91 0.64 -9.34
C PHE A 671 -43.41 1.77 -10.23
N ILE A 672 -44.17 2.87 -10.35
CA ILE A 672 -43.79 4.06 -11.11
C ILE A 672 -42.55 4.70 -10.48
N TRP A 673 -42.51 4.86 -9.16
CA TRP A 673 -41.37 5.45 -8.45
C TRP A 673 -40.08 4.64 -8.65
N PHE A 674 -40.19 3.31 -8.52
CA PHE A 674 -39.06 2.39 -8.77
C PHE A 674 -38.66 2.36 -10.24
N GLY A 675 -39.63 2.45 -11.17
CA GLY A 675 -39.39 2.53 -12.61
C GLY A 675 -38.59 3.78 -12.97
N ILE A 676 -39.02 4.96 -12.50
CA ILE A 676 -38.33 6.24 -12.74
C ILE A 676 -36.90 6.18 -12.21
N THR A 677 -36.72 5.75 -10.96
CA THR A 677 -35.38 5.65 -10.36
C THR A 677 -34.52 4.58 -11.04
N GLY A 678 -35.11 3.47 -11.49
CA GLY A 678 -34.42 2.44 -12.24
C GLY A 678 -33.87 2.96 -13.56
N VAL A 679 -34.75 3.58 -14.37
CA VAL A 679 -34.37 4.21 -15.65
C VAL A 679 -33.32 5.30 -15.42
N ARG A 680 -33.50 6.15 -14.41
CA ARG A 680 -32.54 7.21 -14.04
C ARG A 680 -31.14 6.66 -13.78
N ASN A 681 -31.00 5.57 -13.03
CA ASN A 681 -29.69 4.98 -12.75
C ASN A 681 -29.04 4.41 -14.02
N VAL A 682 -29.81 3.77 -14.90
CA VAL A 682 -29.30 3.29 -16.19
C VAL A 682 -28.81 4.47 -17.03
N VAL A 683 -29.63 5.52 -17.17
CA VAL A 683 -29.28 6.74 -17.92
C VAL A 683 -28.02 7.40 -17.35
N GLN A 684 -27.93 7.56 -16.03
CA GLN A 684 -26.76 8.10 -15.35
C GLN A 684 -25.48 7.33 -15.69
N MET A 685 -25.51 5.99 -15.59
CA MET A 685 -24.31 5.16 -15.83
C MET A 685 -23.88 5.20 -17.31
N VAL A 686 -24.85 5.22 -18.24
CA VAL A 686 -24.59 5.35 -19.67
C VAL A 686 -24.02 6.73 -20.03
N LEU A 687 -24.57 7.80 -19.44
CA LEU A 687 -24.08 9.18 -19.63
C LEU A 687 -22.66 9.35 -19.08
N ALA A 688 -22.38 8.81 -17.89
CA ALA A 688 -21.06 8.86 -17.26
C ALA A 688 -19.98 8.19 -18.15
N ALA A 689 -20.32 7.08 -18.80
CA ALA A 689 -19.42 6.34 -19.69
C ALA A 689 -19.33 6.89 -21.13
N LYS A 690 -20.25 7.78 -21.53
CA LYS A 690 -20.47 8.21 -22.93
C LYS A 690 -20.85 7.03 -23.86
N GLY A 691 -21.63 6.07 -23.34
CA GLY A 691 -21.98 4.82 -24.04
C GLY A 691 -22.83 4.98 -25.32
N LEU A 692 -23.29 6.18 -25.64
CA LEU A 692 -24.02 6.52 -26.88
C LEU A 692 -23.09 7.00 -28.01
N SER A 693 -21.77 7.09 -27.78
CA SER A 693 -20.83 7.51 -28.82
C SER A 693 -20.47 6.35 -29.75
N ARG A 694 -20.64 6.56 -31.07
CA ARG A 694 -20.31 5.59 -32.14
C ARG A 694 -18.88 5.02 -32.11
N ASN A 695 -17.95 5.67 -31.40
CA ASN A 695 -16.53 5.31 -31.41
C ASN A 695 -16.08 4.48 -30.20
N ASN A 696 -16.95 4.15 -29.25
CA ASN A 696 -16.64 3.25 -28.12
C ASN A 696 -17.14 1.83 -28.44
N LEU A 697 -16.33 0.81 -28.17
CA LEU A 697 -16.66 -0.60 -28.46
C LEU A 697 -17.46 -1.28 -27.34
N LEU A 698 -17.54 -0.68 -26.14
CA LEU A 698 -18.32 -1.24 -25.04
C LEU A 698 -19.82 -1.06 -25.26
N HIS A 699 -20.59 -2.11 -25.00
CA HIS A 699 -22.04 -2.07 -25.08
C HIS A 699 -22.61 -1.38 -23.82
N TRP A 700 -23.72 -0.67 -23.95
CA TRP A 700 -24.31 0.10 -22.84
C TRP A 700 -24.65 -0.76 -21.61
N ARG A 701 -24.91 -2.06 -21.82
CA ARG A 701 -25.22 -3.04 -20.76
C ARG A 701 -24.03 -3.28 -19.83
N ASP A 702 -22.80 -3.23 -20.35
CA ASP A 702 -21.58 -3.48 -19.58
C ASP A 702 -21.27 -2.33 -18.61
N HIS A 703 -21.90 -1.17 -18.82
CA HIS A 703 -21.80 -0.02 -17.93
C HIS A 703 -22.80 -0.05 -16.77
N VAL A 704 -23.81 -0.92 -16.80
CA VAL A 704 -24.89 -0.95 -15.80
C VAL A 704 -24.55 -1.93 -14.69
N SER A 705 -24.24 -1.42 -13.50
CA SER A 705 -24.03 -2.28 -12.33
C SER A 705 -25.34 -2.54 -11.59
N LEU A 706 -25.80 -3.80 -11.61
CA LEU A 706 -27.03 -4.23 -10.94
C LEU A 706 -27.02 -3.97 -9.43
N ASN A 707 -25.86 -4.09 -8.76
CA ASN A 707 -25.76 -3.84 -7.33
C ASN A 707 -26.03 -2.36 -6.98
N ARG A 708 -25.44 -1.39 -7.72
CA ARG A 708 -25.70 0.04 -7.48
C ARG A 708 -27.15 0.41 -7.78
N LEU A 709 -27.77 -0.23 -8.77
CA LEU A 709 -29.18 -0.08 -9.11
C LEU A 709 -30.06 -0.54 -7.93
N CYS A 710 -29.87 -1.76 -7.44
CA CYS A 710 -30.61 -2.31 -6.29
C CYS A 710 -30.43 -1.48 -5.02
N ASP A 711 -29.22 -0.99 -4.75
CA ASP A 711 -28.98 -0.04 -3.64
C ASP A 711 -29.81 1.23 -3.81
N SER A 712 -29.83 1.82 -5.01
CA SER A 712 -30.59 3.04 -5.27
C SER A 712 -32.10 2.83 -5.10
N LEU A 713 -32.62 1.68 -5.53
CA LEU A 713 -34.02 1.32 -5.36
C LEU A 713 -34.39 1.15 -3.89
N MET A 714 -33.53 0.49 -3.11
CA MET A 714 -33.72 0.33 -1.66
C MET A 714 -33.85 1.69 -0.95
N TYR A 715 -32.87 2.59 -1.14
CA TYR A 715 -32.91 3.93 -0.51
C TYR A 715 -34.07 4.78 -1.02
N THR A 716 -34.47 4.61 -2.28
CA THR A 716 -35.64 5.32 -2.80
C THR A 716 -36.92 4.84 -2.13
N GLY A 717 -37.10 3.53 -1.95
CA GLY A 717 -38.26 3.00 -1.25
C GLY A 717 -38.34 3.43 0.21
N ILE A 718 -37.21 3.39 0.93
CA ILE A 718 -37.10 3.89 2.31
C ILE A 718 -37.41 5.40 2.36
N SER A 719 -37.00 6.18 1.36
CA SER A 719 -37.29 7.62 1.32
C SER A 719 -38.78 7.94 1.22
N VAL A 720 -39.54 7.15 0.45
CA VAL A 720 -41.00 7.32 0.34
C VAL A 720 -41.66 7.11 1.69
N PHE A 721 -41.33 6.00 2.37
CA PHE A 721 -41.86 5.71 3.69
C PHE A 721 -41.48 6.78 4.73
N LEU A 722 -40.23 7.25 4.71
CA LEU A 722 -39.76 8.30 5.62
C LEU A 722 -40.51 9.61 5.39
N LEU A 723 -40.67 10.05 4.14
CA LEU A 723 -41.22 11.37 3.83
C LEU A 723 -42.75 11.41 3.92
N GLU A 724 -43.42 10.41 3.35
CA GLU A 724 -44.89 10.40 3.25
C GLU A 724 -45.56 9.91 4.53
N PHE A 725 -45.09 8.79 5.10
CA PHE A 725 -45.72 8.25 6.32
C PHE A 725 -45.16 8.92 7.58
N LEU A 726 -43.83 8.88 7.75
CA LEU A 726 -43.21 9.25 9.03
C LEU A 726 -43.17 10.76 9.26
N MET A 727 -42.87 11.53 8.22
CA MET A 727 -42.81 13.00 8.33
C MET A 727 -44.17 13.66 8.07
N ARG A 728 -44.79 13.43 6.91
CA ARG A 728 -46.03 14.12 6.53
C ARG A 728 -47.23 13.71 7.40
N ASP A 729 -47.61 12.44 7.41
CA ASP A 729 -48.78 11.94 8.16
C ASP A 729 -48.52 11.87 9.68
N LEU A 730 -47.46 11.18 10.13
CA LEU A 730 -47.26 10.94 11.55
C LEU A 730 -46.79 12.20 12.32
N LEU A 731 -45.72 12.86 11.85
CA LEU A 731 -45.14 14.00 12.58
C LEU A 731 -45.94 15.29 12.37
N PHE A 732 -46.13 15.73 11.12
CA PHE A 732 -46.77 17.03 10.86
C PHE A 732 -48.27 17.00 11.10
N GLU A 733 -48.98 16.05 10.50
CA GLU A 733 -50.44 16.01 10.54
C GLU A 733 -50.96 15.51 11.90
N ARG A 734 -50.48 14.38 12.41
CA ARG A 734 -50.99 13.80 13.67
C ARG A 734 -50.37 14.34 14.95
N THR A 735 -49.07 14.63 14.94
CA THR A 735 -48.35 15.04 16.17
C THR A 735 -48.37 16.55 16.35
N LEU A 736 -48.10 17.31 15.27
CA LEU A 736 -48.01 18.77 15.33
C LEU A 736 -49.31 19.47 14.90
N GLY A 737 -50.28 18.75 14.33
CA GLY A 737 -51.55 19.31 13.88
C GLY A 737 -51.42 20.30 12.72
N ILE A 738 -50.33 20.27 11.96
CA ILE A 738 -50.08 21.14 10.81
C ILE A 738 -50.39 20.32 9.56
N SER A 739 -51.51 20.60 8.90
CA SER A 739 -51.88 19.89 7.66
C SER A 739 -51.33 20.58 6.42
N VAL A 740 -51.25 19.83 5.31
CA VAL A 740 -50.87 20.35 3.99
C VAL A 740 -51.82 21.47 3.54
N MET A 741 -53.06 21.46 4.02
CA MET A 741 -54.07 22.46 3.71
C MET A 741 -53.84 23.78 4.47
N ASP A 742 -53.26 23.72 5.68
CA ASP A 742 -53.07 24.90 6.54
C ASP A 742 -51.80 25.68 6.16
N ASN A 743 -50.67 24.99 5.97
CA ASN A 743 -49.37 25.61 5.72
C ASN A 743 -48.54 24.82 4.69
N PRO A 744 -48.95 24.84 3.40
CA PRO A 744 -48.34 24.01 2.35
C PRO A 744 -46.84 24.33 2.13
N MET A 745 -46.47 25.62 2.18
CA MET A 745 -45.07 26.06 2.03
C MET A 745 -44.16 25.51 3.13
N LEU A 746 -44.61 25.50 4.38
CA LEU A 746 -43.81 25.08 5.53
C LEU A 746 -43.55 23.56 5.50
N ILE A 747 -44.59 22.76 5.25
CA ILE A 747 -44.46 21.31 5.13
C ILE A 747 -43.58 20.94 3.94
N PHE A 748 -43.79 21.59 2.77
CA PHE A 748 -42.97 21.35 1.59
C PHE A 748 -41.49 21.70 1.84
N ALA A 749 -41.20 22.83 2.47
CA ALA A 749 -39.84 23.21 2.83
C ALA A 749 -39.20 22.20 3.79
N ALA A 750 -39.92 21.79 4.85
CA ALA A 750 -39.43 20.83 5.82
C ALA A 750 -39.16 19.45 5.21
N LEU A 751 -40.08 18.92 4.39
CA LEU A 751 -39.91 17.65 3.69
C LEU A 751 -38.70 17.68 2.74
N ASN A 752 -38.49 18.79 2.01
CA ASN A 752 -37.33 18.93 1.14
C ASN A 752 -36.01 18.98 1.90
N VAL A 753 -35.98 19.64 3.07
CA VAL A 753 -34.81 19.66 3.95
C VAL A 753 -34.48 18.25 4.45
N VAL A 754 -35.48 17.52 4.97
CA VAL A 754 -35.29 16.14 5.44
C VAL A 754 -34.86 15.22 4.29
N ASN A 755 -35.49 15.33 3.12
CA ASN A 755 -35.11 14.57 1.93
C ASN A 755 -33.67 14.89 1.50
N GLY A 756 -33.28 16.18 1.49
CA GLY A 756 -31.92 16.62 1.17
C GLY A 756 -30.88 16.01 2.11
N PHE A 757 -31.10 16.08 3.43
CA PHE A 757 -30.21 15.46 4.42
C PHE A 757 -30.18 13.94 4.30
N TYR A 758 -31.33 13.30 4.07
CA TYR A 758 -31.41 11.85 3.84
C TYR A 758 -30.59 11.42 2.61
N ILE A 759 -30.71 12.17 1.50
CA ILE A 759 -29.96 11.92 0.27
C ILE A 759 -28.46 12.11 0.48
N PHE A 760 -28.09 13.22 1.11
CA PHE A 760 -26.70 13.50 1.45
C PHE A 760 -26.09 12.40 2.32
N ALA A 761 -26.80 11.98 3.37
CA ALA A 761 -26.36 10.97 4.31
C ALA A 761 -26.15 9.60 3.62
N HIS A 762 -27.13 9.13 2.84
CA HIS A 762 -26.99 7.82 2.21
C HIS A 762 -26.03 7.83 1.00
N ASN A 763 -25.81 8.97 0.32
CA ASN A 763 -24.78 9.07 -0.72
C ASN A 763 -23.36 9.04 -0.15
N ILE A 764 -23.14 9.70 0.99
CA ILE A 764 -21.92 9.51 1.77
C ILE A 764 -21.82 8.06 2.26
N TYR A 765 -22.95 7.45 2.63
CA TYR A 765 -23.01 6.05 3.03
C TYR A 765 -22.61 5.10 1.88
N ARG A 766 -22.99 5.39 0.65
CA ARG A 766 -22.64 4.57 -0.52
C ARG A 766 -21.23 4.84 -1.04
N GLY A 767 -20.58 5.92 -0.59
CA GLY A 767 -19.22 6.27 -0.98
C GLY A 767 -19.13 7.09 -2.27
N PHE A 768 -20.21 7.80 -2.64
CA PHE A 768 -20.18 8.73 -3.77
C PHE A 768 -19.18 9.88 -3.54
N PRO A 769 -18.65 10.50 -4.61
CA PRO A 769 -17.83 11.69 -4.50
C PRO A 769 -18.53 12.77 -3.67
N ARG A 770 -17.77 13.46 -2.78
CA ARG A 770 -18.34 14.51 -1.92
C ARG A 770 -19.09 15.58 -2.73
N ALA A 771 -18.58 15.93 -3.91
CA ALA A 771 -19.22 16.87 -4.82
C ALA A 771 -20.62 16.40 -5.26
N ALA A 772 -20.82 15.11 -5.55
CA ALA A 772 -22.13 14.57 -5.90
C ALA A 772 -23.09 14.58 -4.71
N ALA A 773 -22.59 14.23 -3.52
CA ALA A 773 -23.40 14.27 -2.29
C ALA A 773 -23.89 15.70 -1.99
N VAL A 774 -23.01 16.71 -2.10
CA VAL A 774 -23.37 18.12 -1.91
C VAL A 774 -24.31 18.61 -3.02
N GLY A 775 -24.06 18.27 -4.29
CA GLY A 775 -24.97 18.63 -5.38
C GLY A 775 -26.38 18.06 -5.17
N ASN A 776 -26.47 16.81 -4.72
CA ASN A 776 -27.72 16.15 -4.43
C ASN A 776 -28.48 16.73 -3.21
N LEU A 777 -27.81 17.43 -2.30
CA LEU A 777 -28.45 18.17 -1.20
C LEU A 777 -29.35 19.30 -1.74
N PHE A 778 -28.92 19.98 -2.80
CA PHE A 778 -29.65 21.08 -3.45
C PHE A 778 -30.54 20.62 -4.61
N ARG A 779 -30.67 19.30 -4.82
CA ARG A 779 -31.41 18.71 -5.94
C ARG A 779 -32.85 19.22 -6.03
N ALA A 780 -33.54 19.35 -4.90
CA ALA A 780 -34.93 19.79 -4.86
C ALA A 780 -35.12 21.19 -5.48
N ILE A 781 -34.20 22.11 -5.19
CA ILE A 781 -34.24 23.48 -5.72
C ILE A 781 -33.98 23.49 -7.23
N LEU A 782 -32.96 22.73 -7.67
CA LEU A 782 -32.61 22.62 -9.08
C LEU A 782 -33.69 21.92 -9.93
N ALA A 783 -34.53 21.09 -9.31
CA ALA A 783 -35.61 20.37 -9.98
C ALA A 783 -36.83 21.24 -10.32
N ILE A 784 -37.05 22.35 -9.60
CA ILE A 784 -38.21 23.25 -9.80
C ILE A 784 -38.34 23.74 -11.25
N PRO A 785 -37.31 24.36 -11.87
CA PRO A 785 -37.42 24.82 -13.26
C PRO A 785 -37.61 23.67 -14.25
N VAL A 786 -37.02 22.51 -13.98
CA VAL A 786 -37.16 21.31 -14.83
C VAL A 786 -38.58 20.75 -14.73
N ALA A 787 -39.16 20.73 -13.54
CA ALA A 787 -40.54 20.29 -13.32
C ALA A 787 -41.53 21.22 -14.01
N ALA A 788 -41.32 22.54 -13.94
CA ALA A 788 -42.14 23.52 -14.65
C ALA A 788 -42.09 23.32 -16.18
N LEU A 789 -40.90 23.03 -16.73
CA LEU A 789 -40.72 22.71 -18.14
C LEU A 789 -41.42 21.40 -18.54
N TYR A 790 -41.27 20.34 -17.75
CA TYR A 790 -41.95 19.07 -18.05
C TYR A 790 -43.47 19.21 -17.97
N ASN A 791 -43.96 19.99 -17.00
CA ASN A 791 -45.38 20.27 -16.84
C ASN A 791 -45.95 21.03 -18.04
N SER A 792 -45.21 22.03 -18.58
CA SER A 792 -45.65 22.78 -19.76
C SER A 792 -45.64 21.95 -21.04
N VAL A 793 -44.61 21.12 -21.25
CA VAL A 793 -44.54 20.19 -22.39
C VAL A 793 -45.67 19.17 -22.33
N PHE A 794 -45.94 18.61 -21.16
CA PHE A 794 -47.02 17.63 -20.99
C PHE A 794 -48.40 18.25 -21.23
N ALA A 795 -48.64 19.46 -20.74
CA ALA A 795 -49.85 20.22 -21.04
C ALA A 795 -50.04 20.45 -22.55
N GLN A 796 -48.98 20.80 -23.28
CA GLN A 796 -49.03 20.96 -24.74
C GLN A 796 -49.37 19.65 -25.47
N ILE A 797 -48.83 18.51 -25.02
CA ILE A 797 -49.16 17.20 -25.58
C ILE A 797 -50.64 16.87 -25.37
N LEU A 798 -51.19 17.14 -24.18
CA LEU A 798 -52.61 16.92 -23.89
C LEU A 798 -53.53 17.79 -24.77
N ILE A 799 -53.13 19.04 -25.03
CA ILE A 799 -53.81 19.95 -25.96
C ILE A 799 -53.78 19.35 -27.38
N LEU A 800 -52.62 18.86 -27.84
CA LEU A 800 -52.45 18.21 -29.15
C LEU A 800 -53.28 16.92 -29.29
N CYS A 801 -53.50 16.19 -28.19
CA CYS A 801 -54.33 14.99 -28.16
C CYS A 801 -55.84 15.28 -28.01
N GLY A 802 -56.26 16.56 -27.95
CA GLY A 802 -57.67 16.94 -27.90
C GLY A 802 -58.36 16.74 -26.54
N VAL A 803 -57.60 16.68 -25.45
CA VAL A 803 -58.15 16.52 -24.09
C VAL A 803 -58.72 17.85 -23.59
N THR A 804 -60.00 17.88 -23.23
CA THR A 804 -60.73 19.10 -22.84
C THR A 804 -60.53 19.51 -21.38
N ASP A 805 -60.28 18.58 -20.48
CA ASP A 805 -59.99 18.85 -19.05
C ASP A 805 -58.54 18.47 -18.71
N ILE A 806 -57.64 19.41 -18.98
CA ILE A 806 -56.20 19.24 -18.75
C ILE A 806 -55.91 19.21 -17.25
N ALA A 807 -56.62 19.99 -16.43
CA ALA A 807 -56.36 20.15 -15.01
C ALA A 807 -56.61 18.84 -14.22
N PHE A 808 -57.64 18.09 -14.60
CA PHE A 808 -57.95 16.78 -14.01
C PHE A 808 -56.79 15.79 -14.13
N TYR A 809 -56.07 15.78 -15.27
CA TYR A 809 -54.92 14.91 -15.47
C TYR A 809 -53.61 15.51 -14.96
N LEU A 810 -53.45 16.84 -15.02
CA LEU A 810 -52.21 17.51 -14.64
C LEU A 810 -51.96 17.48 -13.13
N ALA A 811 -53.01 17.63 -12.31
CA ALA A 811 -52.86 17.73 -10.86
C ALA A 811 -52.36 16.42 -10.19
N PRO A 812 -52.90 15.23 -10.50
CA PRO A 812 -52.37 13.98 -9.94
C PRO A 812 -50.99 13.62 -10.51
N LEU A 813 -50.75 13.96 -11.79
CA LEU A 813 -49.49 13.67 -12.48
C LEU A 813 -48.35 14.63 -12.10
N ALA A 814 -48.65 15.78 -11.49
CA ALA A 814 -47.66 16.74 -11.02
C ALA A 814 -46.63 16.11 -10.06
N SER A 815 -47.06 15.16 -9.23
CA SER A 815 -46.17 14.38 -8.35
C SER A 815 -45.16 13.53 -9.13
N VAL A 816 -45.63 12.85 -10.18
CA VAL A 816 -44.82 12.02 -11.09
C VAL A 816 -43.88 12.90 -11.92
N ILE A 817 -44.36 14.03 -12.44
CA ILE A 817 -43.58 15.00 -13.21
C ILE A 817 -42.46 15.59 -12.33
N SER A 818 -42.77 15.99 -11.10
CA SER A 818 -41.80 16.50 -10.13
C SER A 818 -40.74 15.46 -9.77
N LYS A 819 -41.14 14.19 -9.59
CA LYS A 819 -40.22 13.07 -9.37
C LYS A 819 -39.30 12.83 -10.58
N CYS A 820 -39.85 12.81 -11.80
CA CYS A 820 -39.08 12.68 -13.03
C CYS A 820 -38.08 13.83 -13.21
N ALA A 821 -38.48 15.07 -12.93
CA ALA A 821 -37.61 16.23 -13.00
C ALA A 821 -36.46 16.15 -11.99
N SER A 822 -36.76 15.81 -10.73
CA SER A 822 -35.76 15.62 -9.68
C SER A 822 -34.75 14.51 -10.01
N ASP A 823 -35.23 13.36 -10.51
CA ASP A 823 -34.36 12.25 -10.90
C ASP A 823 -33.53 12.58 -12.15
N SER A 824 -34.03 13.41 -13.07
CA SER A 824 -33.26 13.92 -14.22
C SER A 824 -32.10 14.83 -13.79
N VAL A 825 -32.35 15.75 -12.86
CA VAL A 825 -31.29 16.56 -12.23
C VAL A 825 -30.29 15.66 -11.51
N ALA A 826 -30.77 14.65 -10.79
CA ALA A 826 -29.91 13.68 -10.11
C ALA A 826 -29.04 12.90 -11.10
N ALA A 827 -29.58 12.49 -12.26
CA ALA A 827 -28.83 11.80 -13.31
C ALA A 827 -27.70 12.67 -13.85
N LEU A 828 -27.96 13.97 -14.01
CA LEU A 828 -26.97 14.95 -14.45
C LEU A 828 -25.86 15.16 -13.40
N ILE A 829 -26.22 15.41 -12.14
CA ILE A 829 -25.26 15.67 -11.06
C ILE A 829 -24.33 14.46 -10.86
N GLU A 830 -24.90 13.27 -10.69
CA GLU A 830 -24.11 12.06 -10.49
C GLU A 830 -23.39 11.61 -11.77
N GLY A 831 -24.00 11.78 -12.95
CA GLY A 831 -23.38 11.46 -14.23
C GLY A 831 -22.15 12.32 -14.51
N LEU A 832 -22.21 13.63 -14.21
CA LEU A 832 -21.06 14.54 -14.31
C LEU A 832 -19.97 14.19 -13.28
N ALA A 833 -20.35 13.84 -12.05
CA ALA A 833 -19.40 13.43 -11.02
C ALA A 833 -18.66 12.13 -11.41
N ASP A 834 -19.40 11.11 -11.84
CA ASP A 834 -18.84 9.84 -12.30
C ASP A 834 -17.99 10.05 -13.57
N SER A 835 -18.42 10.92 -14.49
CA SER A 835 -17.61 11.29 -15.67
C SER A 835 -16.29 11.95 -15.30
N ARG A 836 -16.27 12.85 -14.30
CA ARG A 836 -15.02 13.46 -13.80
C ARG A 836 -14.10 12.43 -13.17
N VAL A 837 -14.65 11.45 -12.44
CA VAL A 837 -13.87 10.34 -11.87
C VAL A 837 -13.22 9.53 -13.00
N ASN A 838 -13.98 9.18 -14.04
CA ASN A 838 -13.47 8.45 -15.21
C ASN A 838 -12.37 9.24 -15.93
N ILE A 839 -12.58 10.52 -16.24
CA ILE A 839 -11.55 11.36 -16.91
C ILE A 839 -10.27 11.43 -16.09
N ARG A 840 -10.36 11.61 -14.77
CA ARG A 840 -9.20 11.65 -13.89
C ARG A 840 -8.42 10.34 -13.90
N MET A 841 -9.10 9.19 -13.85
CA MET A 841 -8.44 7.88 -13.96
C MET A 841 -7.70 7.75 -15.29
N ARG A 842 -8.35 8.11 -16.41
CA ARG A 842 -7.74 8.02 -17.73
C ARG A 842 -6.56 8.98 -17.92
N ARG A 843 -6.61 10.18 -17.33
CA ARG A 843 -5.45 11.08 -17.29
C ARG A 843 -4.26 10.42 -16.60
N THR A 844 -4.49 9.69 -15.51
CA THR A 844 -3.42 8.92 -14.84
C THR A 844 -2.88 7.80 -15.72
N ASP A 845 -3.74 7.02 -16.38
CA ASP A 845 -3.30 5.95 -17.29
C ASP A 845 -2.45 6.50 -18.44
N TYR A 846 -2.91 7.58 -19.10
CA TYR A 846 -2.14 8.21 -20.17
C TYR A 846 -0.86 8.88 -19.66
N ALA A 847 -0.86 9.51 -18.49
CA ALA A 847 0.35 10.09 -17.92
C ALA A 847 1.44 9.03 -17.70
N ASN A 848 1.06 7.83 -17.23
CA ASN A 848 1.99 6.71 -17.08
C ASN A 848 2.58 6.27 -18.43
N LYS A 849 1.73 6.09 -19.44
CA LYS A 849 2.14 5.66 -20.79
C LYS A 849 2.97 6.72 -21.50
N LEU A 850 2.59 7.99 -21.43
CA LEU A 850 3.33 9.11 -22.01
C LEU A 850 4.69 9.30 -21.35
N ARG A 851 4.79 9.17 -20.02
CA ARG A 851 6.10 9.16 -19.34
C ARG A 851 7.00 8.05 -19.89
N SER A 852 6.47 6.83 -20.03
CA SER A 852 7.23 5.73 -20.63
C SER A 852 7.64 6.03 -22.07
N VAL A 853 6.76 6.64 -22.89
CA VAL A 853 7.09 7.06 -24.26
C VAL A 853 8.22 8.09 -24.27
N PHE A 854 8.17 9.13 -23.45
CA PHE A 854 9.20 10.17 -23.39
C PHE A 854 10.53 9.65 -22.83
N ASP A 855 10.50 8.79 -21.81
CA ASP A 855 11.71 8.16 -21.26
C ASP A 855 12.37 7.25 -22.31
N THR A 856 11.56 6.46 -23.03
CA THR A 856 12.04 5.58 -24.11
C THR A 856 12.62 6.40 -25.26
N TYR A 857 11.95 7.49 -25.64
CA TYR A 857 12.46 8.44 -26.63
C TYR A 857 13.80 9.04 -26.22
N THR A 858 13.90 9.52 -24.97
CA THR A 858 15.14 10.08 -24.44
C THR A 858 16.29 9.07 -24.51
N MET A 859 16.05 7.82 -24.14
CA MET A 859 17.07 6.76 -24.24
C MET A 859 17.46 6.45 -25.68
N LEU A 860 16.50 6.50 -26.60
CA LEU A 860 16.75 6.27 -28.03
C LEU A 860 17.60 7.40 -28.65
N GLU A 861 17.27 8.66 -28.34
CA GLU A 861 18.06 9.84 -28.75
C GLU A 861 19.49 9.79 -28.19
N LEU A 862 19.65 9.33 -26.95
CA LEU A 862 20.99 9.12 -26.36
C LEU A 862 21.79 8.02 -27.06
N LEU A 863 21.11 6.98 -27.60
CA LEU A 863 21.75 5.90 -28.36
C LEU A 863 22.09 6.32 -29.80
N PHE A 864 21.29 7.19 -30.41
CA PHE A 864 21.42 7.60 -31.81
C PHE A 864 21.39 9.14 -31.98
N PRO A 865 22.33 9.89 -31.40
CA PRO A 865 22.26 11.35 -31.31
C PRO A 865 22.40 12.10 -32.65
N LYS A 866 22.62 11.39 -33.76
CA LYS A 866 22.85 11.94 -35.11
C LYS A 866 21.79 11.53 -36.13
N GLU A 867 20.87 10.64 -35.76
CA GLU A 867 19.86 10.08 -36.68
C GLU A 867 18.46 10.48 -36.22
N ASP A 868 17.56 10.79 -37.14
CA ASP A 868 16.14 10.92 -36.83
C ASP A 868 15.51 9.52 -36.77
N VAL A 869 15.42 8.98 -35.57
CA VAL A 869 15.16 7.56 -35.34
C VAL A 869 13.69 7.18 -35.54
N PHE A 870 12.76 8.13 -35.43
CA PHE A 870 11.33 7.83 -35.45
C PHE A 870 10.80 7.37 -36.81
N PHE A 871 11.24 8.00 -37.91
CA PHE A 871 10.88 7.55 -39.25
C PHE A 871 11.48 6.18 -39.57
N SER A 872 12.65 5.88 -38.99
CA SER A 872 13.27 4.56 -39.09
C SER A 872 12.49 3.49 -38.31
N LEU A 873 11.91 3.84 -37.15
CA LEU A 873 11.07 2.94 -36.35
C LEU A 873 9.72 2.60 -36.98
N ALA A 874 9.15 3.50 -37.77
CA ALA A 874 7.86 3.32 -38.45
C ALA A 874 7.96 2.42 -39.71
N ARG A 875 9.14 2.33 -40.33
CA ARG A 875 9.36 1.54 -41.55
C ARG A 875 9.47 0.03 -41.26
N PRO A 876 9.15 -0.84 -42.24
CA PRO A 876 9.33 -2.29 -42.11
C PRO A 876 10.78 -2.66 -41.76
N GLY A 877 10.97 -3.54 -40.77
CA GLY A 877 12.30 -3.91 -40.24
C GLY A 877 12.86 -2.97 -39.17
N GLY A 878 12.15 -1.88 -38.83
CA GLY A 878 12.47 -0.99 -37.73
C GLY A 878 13.91 -0.48 -37.74
N LEU A 879 14.62 -0.66 -36.62
CA LEU A 879 16.04 -0.25 -36.48
C LEU A 879 17.04 -1.16 -37.24
N LYS A 880 16.57 -2.20 -37.95
CA LYS A 880 17.40 -3.17 -38.69
C LYS A 880 18.53 -3.80 -37.86
N GLY A 881 18.33 -3.93 -36.55
CA GLY A 881 19.34 -4.48 -35.62
C GLY A 881 20.47 -3.52 -35.24
N ARG A 882 20.42 -2.25 -35.64
CA ARG A 882 21.35 -1.22 -35.17
C ARG A 882 21.12 -0.96 -33.68
N GLY A 883 22.19 -0.78 -32.90
CA GLY A 883 22.12 -0.54 -31.45
C GLY A 883 21.91 -1.78 -30.58
N GLY A 884 22.02 -3.00 -31.15
CA GLY A 884 22.08 -4.25 -30.38
C GLY A 884 20.77 -4.62 -29.65
N THR A 885 20.90 -5.25 -28.49
CA THR A 885 19.78 -5.75 -27.68
C THR A 885 18.95 -4.63 -27.05
N GLU A 886 19.59 -3.50 -26.68
CA GLU A 886 18.91 -2.39 -26.01
C GLU A 886 17.97 -1.65 -26.97
N ALA A 887 18.41 -1.44 -28.22
CA ALA A 887 17.57 -0.84 -29.26
C ALA A 887 16.31 -1.68 -29.56
N ARG A 888 16.44 -3.02 -29.66
CA ARG A 888 15.29 -3.93 -29.83
C ARG A 888 14.33 -3.88 -28.64
N ARG A 889 14.85 -3.71 -27.42
CA ARG A 889 14.04 -3.56 -26.22
C ARG A 889 13.23 -2.27 -26.25
N LEU A 890 13.85 -1.14 -26.59
CA LEU A 890 13.16 0.15 -26.72
C LEU A 890 12.07 0.12 -27.80
N GLU A 891 12.35 -0.54 -28.92
CA GLU A 891 11.41 -0.77 -30.01
C GLU A 891 10.17 -1.57 -29.54
N LEU A 892 10.39 -2.67 -28.80
CA LEU A 892 9.31 -3.43 -28.18
C LEU A 892 8.48 -2.57 -27.22
N THR A 893 9.15 -1.72 -26.41
CA THR A 893 8.48 -0.80 -25.49
C THR A 893 7.58 0.22 -26.21
N PHE A 894 7.99 0.73 -27.38
CA PHE A 894 7.13 1.58 -28.21
C PHE A 894 5.88 0.84 -28.71
N ILE A 895 6.05 -0.38 -29.23
CA ILE A 895 4.92 -1.21 -29.71
C ILE A 895 3.94 -1.47 -28.56
N VAL A 896 4.44 -1.86 -27.38
CA VAL A 896 3.62 -2.10 -26.18
C VAL A 896 2.85 -0.84 -25.77
N ASN A 897 3.52 0.31 -25.70
CA ASN A 897 2.87 1.57 -25.34
C ASN A 897 1.79 1.97 -26.36
N ALA A 898 2.05 1.79 -27.66
CA ALA A 898 1.09 2.13 -28.70
C ALA A 898 -0.14 1.20 -28.69
N LEU A 899 0.06 -0.11 -28.49
CA LEU A 899 -1.04 -1.07 -28.36
C LEU A 899 -1.93 -0.77 -27.15
N ASP A 900 -1.32 -0.42 -26.00
CA ASP A 900 -2.06 -0.03 -24.80
C ASP A 900 -2.84 1.27 -25.00
N MET A 901 -2.21 2.29 -25.60
CA MET A 901 -2.89 3.56 -25.87
C MET A 901 -4.05 3.39 -26.85
N MET A 902 -3.90 2.54 -27.87
CA MET A 902 -4.98 2.16 -28.78
C MET A 902 -6.12 1.42 -28.07
N TYR A 903 -5.81 0.48 -27.19
CA TYR A 903 -6.82 -0.21 -26.39
C TYR A 903 -7.58 0.77 -25.47
N ILE A 904 -6.85 1.59 -24.72
CA ILE A 904 -7.43 2.59 -23.82
C ILE A 904 -8.35 3.54 -24.59
N TRP A 905 -7.97 3.97 -25.79
CA TRP A 905 -8.77 4.85 -26.65
C TRP A 905 -10.17 4.30 -27.00
N TYR A 906 -10.28 2.99 -27.23
CA TYR A 906 -11.53 2.35 -27.67
C TYR A 906 -12.36 1.72 -26.55
N TYR A 907 -11.74 1.12 -25.54
CA TYR A 907 -12.43 0.34 -24.52
C TYR A 907 -12.64 1.09 -23.20
N GLN A 908 -11.83 2.11 -22.89
CA GLN A 908 -11.93 2.75 -21.59
C GLN A 908 -12.89 3.96 -21.58
N PRO A 909 -13.74 4.11 -20.55
CA PRO A 909 -14.75 5.18 -20.52
C PRO A 909 -14.07 6.54 -20.44
N ARG A 910 -14.56 7.49 -21.26
CA ARG A 910 -14.03 8.88 -21.35
C ARG A 910 -12.56 8.99 -21.75
N ALA A 911 -11.94 7.92 -22.24
CA ALA A 911 -10.53 7.90 -22.61
C ALA A 911 -10.18 8.89 -23.72
N GLN A 912 -11.02 9.01 -24.75
CA GLN A 912 -10.75 9.95 -25.83
C GLN A 912 -10.69 11.39 -25.32
N GLU A 913 -11.66 11.79 -24.50
CA GLU A 913 -11.72 13.14 -23.93
C GLU A 913 -10.50 13.44 -23.05
N ALA A 914 -10.10 12.48 -22.22
CA ALA A 914 -8.89 12.60 -21.40
C ALA A 914 -7.63 12.77 -22.27
N LEU A 915 -7.45 11.94 -23.32
CA LEU A 915 -6.29 12.06 -24.20
C LEU A 915 -6.26 13.39 -24.95
N ARG A 916 -7.42 13.87 -25.44
CA ARG A 916 -7.50 15.19 -26.09
C ARG A 916 -7.08 16.32 -25.15
N MET A 917 -7.50 16.26 -23.89
CA MET A 917 -7.09 17.24 -22.88
C MET A 917 -5.58 17.18 -22.61
N THR A 918 -5.02 15.97 -22.48
CA THR A 918 -3.59 15.77 -22.23
C THR A 918 -2.71 16.21 -23.40
N ILE A 919 -3.10 15.90 -24.64
CA ILE A 919 -2.33 16.32 -25.83
C ILE A 919 -2.37 17.84 -26.00
N ARG A 920 -3.50 18.50 -25.65
CA ARG A 920 -3.60 19.97 -25.70
C ARG A 920 -2.63 20.68 -24.74
N SER A 921 -2.27 20.06 -23.62
CA SER A 921 -1.28 20.63 -22.69
C SER A 921 0.18 20.37 -23.10
N LEU A 922 0.43 19.48 -24.07
CA LEU A 922 1.79 19.20 -24.56
C LEU A 922 2.29 20.28 -25.52
N THR A 923 3.61 20.47 -25.55
CA THR A 923 4.30 21.34 -26.51
C THR A 923 4.20 20.77 -27.94
N GLY A 924 4.50 21.58 -28.96
CA GLY A 924 4.45 21.12 -30.36
C GLY A 924 5.39 19.93 -30.63
N ALA A 925 6.60 19.97 -30.07
CA ALA A 925 7.59 18.89 -30.18
C ALA A 925 7.11 17.60 -29.49
N ASP A 926 6.60 17.71 -28.25
CA ASP A 926 6.10 16.55 -27.51
C ASP A 926 4.91 15.87 -28.21
N ARG A 927 4.02 16.66 -28.84
CA ARG A 927 2.91 16.11 -29.64
C ARG A 927 3.41 15.31 -30.83
N MET A 928 4.50 15.75 -31.46
CA MET A 928 5.10 15.04 -32.58
C MET A 928 5.74 13.72 -32.12
N VAL A 929 6.48 13.73 -31.00
CA VAL A 929 7.02 12.52 -30.37
C VAL A 929 5.92 11.51 -30.07
N VAL A 930 4.79 11.98 -29.51
CA VAL A 930 3.63 11.11 -29.26
C VAL A 930 3.08 10.55 -30.57
N LEU A 931 2.88 11.37 -31.61
CA LEU A 931 2.36 10.89 -32.89
C LEU A 931 3.27 9.84 -33.53
N LEU A 932 4.56 10.14 -33.63
CA LEU A 932 5.58 9.28 -34.23
C LEU A 932 5.69 7.95 -33.48
N SER A 933 5.62 7.98 -32.14
CA SER A 933 5.61 6.77 -31.32
C SER A 933 4.46 5.81 -31.65
N GLN A 934 3.33 6.29 -32.18
CA GLN A 934 2.18 5.45 -32.53
C GLN A 934 2.33 4.78 -33.90
N LEU A 935 3.17 5.32 -34.79
CA LEU A 935 3.32 4.79 -36.16
C LEU A 935 3.95 3.40 -36.22
N VAL A 936 4.57 2.93 -35.14
CA VAL A 936 5.01 1.55 -34.98
C VAL A 936 3.87 0.54 -35.21
N LEU A 937 2.61 0.95 -35.03
CA LEU A 937 1.42 0.13 -35.30
C LEU A 937 1.18 -0.16 -36.79
N LEU A 938 1.89 0.50 -37.72
CA LEU A 938 1.87 0.16 -39.15
C LEU A 938 2.57 -1.18 -39.45
N ARG A 939 3.46 -1.64 -38.57
CA ARG A 939 4.25 -2.87 -38.73
C ARG A 939 3.43 -4.13 -38.48
N GLU A 940 2.44 -4.38 -39.33
CA GLU A 940 1.45 -5.46 -39.19
C GLU A 940 2.09 -6.83 -38.96
N ARG A 941 3.07 -7.22 -39.80
CA ARG A 941 3.70 -8.53 -39.71
C ARG A 941 4.42 -8.74 -38.37
N GLU A 942 5.15 -7.73 -37.92
CA GLU A 942 6.01 -7.83 -36.74
C GLU A 942 5.19 -7.72 -35.45
N VAL A 943 4.22 -6.81 -35.40
CA VAL A 943 3.29 -6.70 -34.26
C VAL A 943 2.45 -7.97 -34.13
N SER A 944 1.97 -8.54 -35.26
CA SER A 944 1.23 -9.81 -35.24
C SER A 944 2.10 -10.97 -34.77
N GLN A 945 3.35 -11.04 -35.25
CA GLN A 945 4.30 -12.06 -34.81
C GLN A 945 4.58 -11.95 -33.30
N LEU A 946 4.80 -10.76 -32.77
CA LEU A 946 5.00 -10.54 -31.33
C LEU A 946 3.79 -11.03 -30.50
N MET A 947 2.56 -10.82 -30.97
CA MET A 947 1.36 -11.34 -30.31
C MET A 947 1.32 -12.87 -30.30
N VAL A 948 1.70 -13.51 -31.41
CA VAL A 948 1.78 -14.98 -31.54
C VAL A 948 2.91 -15.55 -30.67
N ASP A 949 4.04 -14.85 -30.58
CA ASP A 949 5.20 -15.22 -29.76
C ASP A 949 4.96 -15.02 -28.25
N GLY A 950 3.77 -14.58 -27.84
CA GLY A 950 3.33 -14.55 -26.45
C GLY A 950 3.29 -13.18 -25.79
N LEU A 951 3.37 -12.06 -26.54
CA LEU A 951 3.32 -10.70 -25.98
C LEU A 951 2.13 -10.49 -25.02
N VAL A 952 0.96 -11.04 -25.38
CA VAL A 952 -0.31 -10.89 -24.64
C VAL A 952 -0.71 -12.17 -23.88
N GLY A 953 0.12 -13.21 -23.89
CA GLY A 953 -0.19 -14.53 -23.32
C GLY A 953 -0.84 -15.48 -24.35
N ARG A 954 -1.41 -16.59 -23.86
CA ARG A 954 -1.90 -17.71 -24.70
C ARG A 954 -3.13 -17.36 -25.56
N ASP A 955 -4.04 -16.53 -25.05
CA ASP A 955 -5.28 -16.16 -25.75
C ASP A 955 -5.10 -14.91 -26.64
N PHE A 956 -4.11 -14.95 -27.54
CA PHE A 956 -3.74 -13.81 -28.40
C PHE A 956 -4.76 -13.49 -29.52
N ALA A 957 -5.69 -14.40 -29.82
CA ALA A 957 -6.62 -14.26 -30.95
C ALA A 957 -7.50 -13.00 -30.87
N ARG A 958 -7.99 -12.65 -29.67
CA ARG A 958 -8.83 -11.45 -29.45
C ARG A 958 -8.03 -10.15 -29.58
N PRO A 959 -6.87 -9.97 -28.89
CA PRO A 959 -5.96 -8.85 -29.12
C PRO A 959 -5.56 -8.66 -30.59
N LEU A 960 -5.23 -9.76 -31.28
CA LEU A 960 -4.81 -9.71 -32.68
C LEU A 960 -5.94 -9.22 -33.59
N ALA A 961 -7.15 -9.79 -33.46
CA ALA A 961 -8.31 -9.33 -34.21
C ALA A 961 -8.65 -7.85 -33.93
N PHE A 962 -8.50 -7.40 -32.68
CA PHE A 962 -8.67 -6.00 -32.32
C PHE A 962 -7.64 -5.08 -33.01
N TYR A 963 -6.36 -5.44 -32.94
CA TYR A 963 -5.28 -4.69 -33.60
C TYR A 963 -5.50 -4.58 -35.12
N LEU A 964 -5.74 -5.72 -35.77
CA LEU A 964 -5.90 -5.77 -37.24
C LEU A 964 -7.11 -4.94 -37.70
N SER A 965 -8.21 -4.96 -36.96
CA SER A 965 -9.45 -4.26 -37.35
C SER A 965 -9.44 -2.75 -37.04
N LYS A 966 -8.72 -2.28 -36.02
CA LYS A 966 -8.82 -0.89 -35.52
C LYS A 966 -7.60 -0.01 -35.76
N ARG A 967 -6.40 -0.56 -35.99
CA ARG A 967 -5.15 0.22 -36.11
C ARG A 967 -5.24 1.40 -37.10
N LYS A 968 -5.78 1.18 -38.31
CA LYS A 968 -5.85 2.21 -39.36
C LYS A 968 -6.80 3.35 -39.00
N ALA A 969 -7.90 3.06 -38.30
CA ALA A 969 -8.81 4.09 -37.81
C ALA A 969 -8.18 4.88 -36.66
N TYR A 970 -7.51 4.19 -35.74
CA TYR A 970 -6.81 4.81 -34.62
C TYR A 970 -5.72 5.79 -35.06
N LEU A 971 -4.85 5.39 -36.00
CA LEU A 971 -3.76 6.24 -36.46
C LEU A 971 -4.27 7.52 -37.15
N ARG A 972 -5.35 7.43 -37.92
CA ARG A 972 -6.00 8.62 -38.51
C ARG A 972 -6.54 9.58 -37.44
N ASP A 973 -7.16 9.05 -36.39
CA ASP A 973 -7.62 9.86 -35.26
C ASP A 973 -6.44 10.53 -34.52
N MET A 974 -5.31 9.84 -34.36
CA MET A 974 -4.11 10.38 -33.71
C MET A 974 -3.45 11.50 -34.53
N VAL A 975 -3.35 11.35 -35.87
CA VAL A 975 -2.85 12.42 -36.75
C VAL A 975 -3.69 13.68 -36.62
N GLN A 976 -5.02 13.56 -36.66
CA GLN A 976 -5.92 14.70 -36.49
C GLN A 976 -5.78 15.35 -35.11
N LEU A 977 -5.53 14.55 -34.08
CA LEU A 977 -5.44 15.02 -32.71
C LEU A 977 -4.11 15.73 -32.39
N CYS A 978 -3.00 15.23 -32.91
CA CYS A 978 -1.67 15.77 -32.68
C CYS A 978 -1.31 16.93 -33.62
N ARG A 979 -2.12 17.19 -34.67
CA ARG A 979 -1.89 18.27 -35.63
C ARG A 979 -1.79 19.64 -34.91
N PRO A 980 -0.71 20.41 -35.09
CA PRO A 980 -0.60 21.74 -34.50
C PRO A 980 -1.60 22.71 -35.15
N ALA A 981 -2.20 23.60 -34.35
CA ALA A 981 -3.23 24.55 -34.81
C ALA A 981 -2.68 25.63 -35.75
N LYS A 982 -1.37 25.88 -35.72
CA LYS A 982 -0.61 26.66 -36.71
C LYS A 982 0.71 25.94 -36.94
N VAL A 983 0.97 25.50 -38.17
CA VAL A 983 2.27 25.00 -38.58
C VAL A 983 3.11 26.22 -38.94
N THR A 984 3.86 26.75 -37.98
CA THR A 984 4.77 27.90 -38.20
C THR A 984 6.16 27.45 -38.64
N ASP A 985 6.48 26.17 -38.45
CA ASP A 985 7.79 25.59 -38.75
C ASP A 985 7.70 24.66 -39.99
N PRO A 986 8.50 24.91 -41.04
CA PRO A 986 8.51 24.10 -42.25
C PRO A 986 8.95 22.64 -42.03
N GLU A 987 9.80 22.35 -41.05
CA GLU A 987 10.20 20.96 -40.74
C GLU A 987 9.03 20.17 -40.17
N THR A 988 8.31 20.74 -39.20
CA THR A 988 7.08 20.14 -38.66
C THR A 988 6.01 19.90 -39.77
N ALA A 989 5.93 20.79 -40.77
CA ALA A 989 5.02 20.63 -41.92
C ALA A 989 5.40 19.42 -42.78
N ALA A 990 6.70 19.28 -43.08
CA ALA A 990 7.24 18.18 -43.88
C ALA A 990 7.03 16.83 -43.17
N SER A 991 7.27 16.76 -41.86
CA SER A 991 7.06 15.54 -41.07
C SER A 991 5.59 15.10 -41.06
N VAL A 992 4.64 16.03 -40.92
CA VAL A 992 3.20 15.69 -41.00
C VAL A 992 2.81 15.19 -42.37
N ALA A 993 3.31 15.83 -43.45
CA ALA A 993 3.05 15.40 -44.81
C ALA A 993 3.66 14.02 -45.12
N GLU A 994 4.85 13.73 -44.60
CA GLU A 994 5.49 12.41 -44.72
C GLU A 994 4.69 11.33 -43.96
N VAL A 995 4.19 11.63 -42.75
CA VAL A 995 3.31 10.72 -42.00
C VAL A 995 1.99 10.44 -42.74
N GLU A 996 1.37 11.47 -43.32
CA GLU A 996 0.17 11.30 -44.15
C GLU A 996 0.46 10.46 -45.41
N SER A 997 1.65 10.62 -46.01
CA SER A 997 2.07 9.80 -47.15
C SER A 997 2.27 8.32 -46.78
N LEU A 998 2.84 8.03 -45.60
CA LEU A 998 3.01 6.66 -45.11
C LEU A 998 1.66 5.98 -44.85
N LEU A 999 0.67 6.73 -44.37
CA LEU A 999 -0.70 6.23 -44.17
C LEU A 999 -1.47 6.02 -45.50
N GLN A 1000 -1.13 6.78 -46.54
CA GLN A 1000 -1.72 6.64 -47.87
C GLN A 1000 -1.12 5.47 -48.66
N GLN A 1001 0.17 5.17 -48.48
CA GLN A 1001 0.86 4.06 -49.16
C GLN A 1001 0.38 2.66 -48.69
N GLU A 1002 -0.31 2.56 -47.55
CA GLU A 1002 -0.89 1.30 -47.03
C GLU A 1002 -2.39 1.11 -47.33
N ASN A 1003 -3.05 2.06 -47.99
CA ASN A 1003 -4.41 1.88 -48.53
C ASN A 1003 -4.35 1.25 -49.92
#